data_AF-A0A524JTB1-F1
#
_entry.id   AF-A0A524JTB1-F1
#
_cell.length_a   1.000
_cell.length_b   1.000
_cell.length_c   1.000
_cell.angle_alpha   90.00
_cell.angle_beta   90.00
_cell.angle_gamma   90.00
#
_symmetry.space_group_name_H-M   'P 1'
#
loop_
_entity.id
_entity.type
_entity.pdbx_description
1 polymer ?
#
loop_
_entity_poly.entity_id
_entity_poly.type
_entity_poly.pdbx_seq_one_letter_code
_entity_poly.pdbx_strand_id
1 'polypeptide(L)'
;MKKIYLLVTLVFGLLIVSCSNKREGNPKVLVFSNTMGFKHTSIPAGMSAVQKLGNENGFEVDTTKSPEMFNEDNLKQYSAIIFLSTTGNILDAKQEAAFERYIQAGGGFVGIHAAADTEYDWGWYNKLVGAQFQSHPSGTPEADFIIKDKNFIATKFFTDTVWHRTDELYNYKNINPDVHVLMTLDESTYQGGTNGDFHPIAWYHDFDGGRAFYTGAGHTDASYTEDLFLKHLLGGIEYAIGKNENLDYSKAVTQIPPDMNRFSKVPLVGGEFFEPTEMTILPNNDVLIAQRRGEIMLYNADSKELTQVAALDVYSKTLNTPGVNAEEGVMGLQKDPDYATNHWIYVYYAPTGDEWVNRLSRFKYENGVFDLASEQVILDVASQREICCHTGGSIAFGPGNLLYLSAGDNSTPFNEKGEKYVNNGYAPLNDTPGHEQFDARRSSGNTNDLRGKIMRIKVNEDGSYDIPEGNLFPVGMEKTRPEIYTMGHRNPYRISVDPKKGYLYWGEVGPDARDDSLATRGPRGYDEMNQARAAGNFGWPLFIGNNKPYHAYNYETGENGPSFDPEKPINDSRNNTGLRELPPAQPAYVYYPYVDTPDFPQVGSGSRNAMAGPTYYSDMYPDGGGLPSYYDGKVIIYDWMRGWMMAVTLFEDGTFNKMEPFASDIKLNNLIDMEMGPDGRVYLLEYGSGWFSKNDDSGLSYIEFNGGNRPPVIDNMIVDKTTGKFPMTVTAKVVAVDLENDQVSYVWDLGNGETKETTEPEISYTYDNAGEYDLTVEAKDDKNAAAKSNATPIVVGNSRPDIAIDLQGGNSSFFIAGVPITYKVTVTDPDGNEDIDPANIFVSVDYLEGMDEVNKSLGHQQVSAAVTGKALTLGLDCKTCHKEAEASIGPNYTDVAQKYKDDRRATGYLQRKIINGGSGVWGDVVMPAHPKVTMDEARQIALYIRSLADTGVKQKSLPLAGTLVPQPSPTDNVLVLTASYTDQGNNGVRPLTGVNSINLRGSTVPFSSATKAQGFSPVAFGGMNLLLLPDAGGWFAMDDIDLKGVNSAMITASWRTVPKAGVDFEMRLNAPDGELLGRGSMPTPAEGQPGGMVTINLEKPRDLKAKEIYFVYTPKEGEAPGTMALRNVKFNGK
;
A
#
# COMPACT_ATOMS: atom_id res chain seq x y z
N MET A 1 -46.48 -65.64 -19.20
CA MET A 1 -45.25 -65.07 -19.79
C MET A 1 -45.42 -63.62 -20.26
N LYS A 2 -46.44 -63.22 -21.03
CA LYS A 2 -46.62 -61.81 -21.47
C LYS A 2 -46.75 -60.76 -20.33
N LYS A 3 -47.33 -61.10 -19.18
CA LYS A 3 -47.45 -60.17 -18.03
C LYS A 3 -46.14 -59.99 -17.23
N ILE A 4 -45.21 -60.94 -17.30
CA ILE A 4 -43.91 -60.86 -16.61
C ILE A 4 -42.93 -60.04 -17.46
N TYR A 5 -42.95 -60.21 -18.78
CA TYR A 5 -42.18 -59.35 -19.68
C TYR A 5 -42.61 -57.89 -19.55
N LEU A 6 -43.92 -57.59 -19.55
CA LEU A 6 -44.39 -56.21 -19.42
C LEU A 6 -43.98 -55.55 -18.08
N LEU A 7 -43.95 -56.31 -16.99
CA LEU A 7 -43.53 -55.83 -15.67
C LEU A 7 -42.01 -55.61 -15.60
N VAL A 8 -41.22 -56.50 -16.21
CA VAL A 8 -39.76 -56.36 -16.28
C VAL A 8 -39.36 -55.21 -17.21
N THR A 9 -40.04 -54.97 -18.33
CA THR A 9 -39.79 -53.78 -19.16
C THR A 9 -40.24 -52.49 -18.48
N LEU A 10 -41.30 -52.52 -17.64
CA LEU A 10 -41.71 -51.34 -16.85
C LEU A 10 -40.69 -51.03 -15.74
N VAL A 11 -40.16 -52.05 -15.07
CA VAL A 11 -39.14 -51.89 -14.02
C VAL A 11 -37.78 -51.50 -14.60
N PHE A 12 -37.38 -52.02 -15.77
CA PHE A 12 -36.20 -51.54 -16.49
C PHE A 12 -36.40 -50.13 -17.06
N GLY A 13 -37.61 -49.79 -17.50
CA GLY A 13 -37.96 -48.42 -17.91
C GLY A 13 -37.96 -47.42 -16.76
N LEU A 14 -38.35 -47.84 -15.55
CA LEU A 14 -38.29 -47.01 -14.32
C LEU A 14 -36.88 -46.88 -13.75
N LEU A 15 -36.00 -47.87 -13.95
CA LEU A 15 -34.59 -47.80 -13.52
C LEU A 15 -33.72 -46.92 -14.45
N ILE A 16 -34.14 -46.68 -15.70
CA ILE A 16 -33.42 -45.78 -16.64
C ILE A 16 -33.85 -44.31 -16.48
N VAL A 17 -34.96 -44.03 -15.79
CA VAL A 17 -35.46 -42.65 -15.56
C VAL A 17 -34.84 -41.98 -14.32
N SER A 18 -34.00 -42.69 -13.55
CA SER A 18 -33.39 -42.17 -12.32
C SER A 18 -31.96 -41.62 -12.47
N CYS A 19 -31.50 -41.31 -13.69
CA CYS A 19 -30.20 -40.66 -13.94
C CYS A 19 -30.35 -39.25 -14.50
N SER A 20 -31.25 -38.44 -13.94
CA SER A 20 -31.28 -37.00 -14.22
C SER A 20 -30.58 -36.26 -13.08
N ASN A 21 -29.40 -35.70 -13.32
CA ASN A 21 -28.71 -34.81 -12.37
C ASN A 21 -29.33 -33.40 -12.36
N LYS A 22 -30.62 -33.26 -12.70
CA LYS A 22 -31.29 -31.96 -12.78
C LYS A 22 -31.61 -31.45 -11.37
N ARG A 23 -31.32 -30.17 -11.11
CA ARG A 23 -31.66 -29.50 -9.85
C ARG A 23 -33.18 -29.43 -9.67
N GLU A 24 -33.65 -29.60 -8.44
CA GLU A 24 -35.07 -29.40 -8.10
C GLU A 24 -35.46 -27.92 -8.16
N GLY A 25 -36.68 -27.62 -8.61
CA GLY A 25 -37.20 -26.26 -8.72
C GLY A 25 -36.82 -25.53 -10.01
N ASN A 26 -37.15 -24.23 -10.05
CA ASN A 26 -36.76 -23.36 -11.15
C ASN A 26 -35.25 -23.07 -11.08
N PRO A 27 -34.57 -22.86 -12.22
CA PRO A 27 -33.20 -22.35 -12.21
C PRO A 27 -33.13 -21.04 -11.44
N LYS A 28 -32.02 -20.80 -10.73
CA LYS A 28 -31.80 -19.56 -9.98
C LYS A 28 -30.59 -18.83 -10.56
N VAL A 29 -30.69 -17.52 -10.69
CA VAL A 29 -29.63 -16.67 -11.24
C VAL A 29 -29.27 -15.57 -10.26
N LEU A 30 -27.97 -15.34 -10.07
CA LEU A 30 -27.46 -14.24 -9.25
C LEU A 30 -27.00 -13.09 -10.14
N VAL A 31 -27.61 -11.92 -10.02
CA VAL A 31 -27.13 -10.69 -10.67
C VAL A 31 -26.21 -9.95 -9.71
N PHE A 32 -24.94 -9.89 -10.09
CA PHE A 32 -23.90 -9.17 -9.39
C PHE A 32 -23.57 -7.85 -10.10
N SER A 33 -23.58 -6.74 -9.37
CA SER A 33 -23.38 -5.40 -9.94
C SER A 33 -22.46 -4.53 -9.07
N ASN A 34 -21.41 -5.13 -8.50
CA ASN A 34 -20.39 -4.37 -7.76
C ASN A 34 -19.49 -3.59 -8.73
N THR A 35 -19.08 -2.38 -8.35
CA THR A 35 -18.28 -1.48 -9.19
C THR A 35 -17.26 -0.77 -8.32
N MET A 36 -15.98 -0.98 -8.58
CA MET A 36 -14.86 -0.27 -7.98
C MET A 36 -14.31 0.83 -8.91
N GLY A 37 -14.73 0.84 -10.18
CA GLY A 37 -14.45 1.88 -11.17
C GLY A 37 -15.68 2.72 -11.52
N PHE A 38 -15.92 2.92 -12.82
CA PHE A 38 -17.08 3.68 -13.29
C PHE A 38 -18.40 2.95 -12.96
N LYS A 39 -19.40 3.72 -12.53
CA LYS A 39 -20.72 3.19 -12.16
C LYS A 39 -21.77 3.60 -13.19
N HIS A 40 -22.22 2.61 -13.96
CA HIS A 40 -23.21 2.79 -15.01
C HIS A 40 -24.61 3.08 -14.45
N THR A 41 -25.32 4.07 -15.04
CA THR A 41 -26.68 4.44 -14.63
C THR A 41 -27.72 3.39 -14.98
N SER A 42 -27.39 2.50 -15.92
CA SER A 42 -28.29 1.47 -16.44
C SER A 42 -28.40 0.22 -15.58
N ILE A 43 -27.54 0.06 -14.56
CA ILE A 43 -27.57 -1.08 -13.65
C ILE A 43 -28.97 -1.33 -13.04
N PRO A 44 -29.71 -0.33 -12.51
CA PRO A 44 -31.08 -0.53 -12.03
C PRO A 44 -32.07 -0.99 -13.10
N ALA A 45 -31.95 -0.46 -14.33
CA ALA A 45 -32.78 -0.88 -15.45
C ALA A 45 -32.48 -2.32 -15.85
N GLY A 46 -31.19 -2.70 -15.90
CA GLY A 46 -30.74 -4.06 -16.18
C GLY A 46 -31.21 -5.08 -15.15
N MET A 47 -31.09 -4.79 -13.86
CA MET A 47 -31.62 -5.66 -12.79
C MET A 47 -33.13 -5.87 -12.96
N SER A 48 -33.87 -4.79 -13.21
CA SER A 48 -35.33 -4.85 -13.39
C SER A 48 -35.72 -5.68 -14.62
N ALA A 49 -34.98 -5.55 -15.72
CA ALA A 49 -35.20 -6.31 -16.94
C ALA A 49 -34.90 -7.81 -16.75
N VAL A 50 -33.80 -8.16 -16.09
CA VAL A 50 -33.48 -9.57 -15.81
C VAL A 50 -34.53 -10.20 -14.89
N GLN A 51 -34.97 -9.49 -13.85
CA GLN A 51 -36.06 -9.95 -12.97
C GLN A 51 -37.36 -10.18 -13.76
N LYS A 52 -37.70 -9.27 -14.68
CA LYS A 52 -38.84 -9.44 -15.58
C LYS A 52 -38.69 -10.68 -16.46
N LEU A 53 -37.52 -10.87 -17.08
CA LEU A 53 -37.22 -12.05 -17.90
C LEU A 53 -37.35 -13.35 -17.10
N GLY A 54 -36.87 -13.37 -15.85
CA GLY A 54 -37.00 -14.51 -14.95
C GLY A 54 -38.46 -14.88 -14.67
N ASN A 55 -39.27 -13.87 -14.31
CA ASN A 55 -40.70 -14.04 -14.07
C ASN A 55 -41.45 -14.56 -15.31
N GLU A 56 -41.06 -14.11 -16.51
CA GLU A 56 -41.72 -14.49 -17.77
C GLU A 56 -41.25 -15.86 -18.31
N ASN A 57 -40.05 -16.31 -17.97
CA ASN A 57 -39.41 -17.50 -18.58
C ASN A 57 -39.05 -18.61 -17.57
N GLY A 58 -39.47 -18.48 -16.31
CA GLY A 58 -39.41 -19.58 -15.33
C GLY A 58 -38.05 -19.79 -14.68
N PHE A 59 -37.33 -18.71 -14.37
CA PHE A 59 -36.13 -18.74 -13.52
C PHE A 59 -36.20 -17.64 -12.44
N GLU A 60 -35.64 -17.93 -11.27
CA GLU A 60 -35.57 -17.02 -10.13
C GLU A 60 -34.34 -16.10 -10.24
N VAL A 61 -34.46 -14.87 -9.73
CA VAL A 61 -33.42 -13.85 -9.84
C VAL A 61 -33.17 -13.21 -8.48
N ASP A 62 -31.96 -13.40 -7.96
CA ASP A 62 -31.43 -12.64 -6.83
C ASP A 62 -30.49 -11.55 -7.33
N THR A 63 -30.37 -10.46 -6.58
CA THR A 63 -29.44 -9.38 -6.91
C THR A 63 -28.56 -9.05 -5.71
N THR A 64 -27.29 -8.75 -5.97
CA THR A 64 -26.34 -8.34 -4.92
C THR A 64 -25.28 -7.39 -5.46
N LYS A 65 -24.74 -6.58 -4.56
CA LYS A 65 -23.50 -5.82 -4.77
C LYS A 65 -22.38 -6.28 -3.83
N SER A 66 -22.70 -7.20 -2.92
CA SER A 66 -21.77 -7.67 -1.91
C SER A 66 -20.94 -8.83 -2.47
N PRO A 67 -19.60 -8.70 -2.52
CA PRO A 67 -18.73 -9.79 -2.94
C PRO A 67 -18.72 -10.96 -1.95
N GLU A 68 -19.20 -10.76 -0.71
CA GLU A 68 -19.37 -11.82 0.31
C GLU A 68 -20.27 -12.99 -0.16
N MET A 69 -21.08 -12.77 -1.19
CA MET A 69 -21.90 -13.81 -1.82
C MET A 69 -21.07 -14.80 -2.65
N PHE A 70 -19.82 -14.50 -2.96
CA PHE A 70 -18.90 -15.38 -3.69
C PHE A 70 -18.20 -16.35 -2.75
N ASN A 71 -18.99 -17.26 -2.20
CA ASN A 71 -18.51 -18.41 -1.45
C ASN A 71 -19.24 -19.67 -1.92
N GLU A 72 -18.59 -20.83 -1.80
CA GLU A 72 -19.10 -22.10 -2.34
C GLU A 72 -20.52 -22.44 -1.82
N ASP A 73 -20.78 -22.20 -0.54
CA ASP A 73 -22.06 -22.48 0.10
C ASP A 73 -23.22 -21.68 -0.49
N ASN A 74 -22.96 -20.42 -0.83
CA ASN A 74 -23.95 -19.60 -1.49
C ASN A 74 -24.03 -19.90 -2.99
N LEU A 75 -22.90 -20.02 -3.70
CA LEU A 75 -22.88 -20.16 -5.16
C LEU A 75 -23.50 -21.47 -5.65
N LYS A 76 -23.46 -22.55 -4.84
CA LYS A 76 -24.00 -23.86 -5.23
C LYS A 76 -25.51 -23.89 -5.55
N GLN A 77 -26.26 -22.87 -5.15
CA GLN A 77 -27.70 -22.77 -5.42
C GLN A 77 -28.03 -22.14 -6.79
N TYR A 78 -27.08 -21.45 -7.42
CA TYR A 78 -27.30 -20.74 -8.68
C TYR A 78 -26.92 -21.60 -9.87
N SER A 79 -27.66 -21.44 -10.96
CA SER A 79 -27.44 -22.09 -12.26
C SER A 79 -26.57 -21.21 -13.16
N ALA A 80 -26.71 -19.88 -13.01
CA ALA A 80 -25.87 -18.89 -13.67
C ALA A 80 -25.61 -17.68 -12.76
N ILE A 81 -24.46 -17.03 -12.95
CA ILE A 81 -24.12 -15.75 -12.34
C ILE A 81 -23.98 -14.71 -13.45
N ILE A 82 -24.59 -13.54 -13.26
CA ILE A 82 -24.57 -12.43 -14.21
C ILE A 82 -23.73 -11.30 -13.63
N PHE A 83 -22.67 -10.90 -14.32
CA PHE A 83 -21.94 -9.66 -14.05
C PHE A 83 -22.57 -8.55 -14.87
N LEU A 84 -23.36 -7.70 -14.21
CA LEU A 84 -24.11 -6.61 -14.84
C LEU A 84 -23.32 -5.31 -14.70
N SER A 85 -22.55 -4.97 -15.72
CA SER A 85 -21.76 -3.75 -15.81
C SER A 85 -20.86 -3.51 -14.59
N THR A 86 -20.24 -4.57 -14.10
CA THR A 86 -19.20 -4.53 -13.06
C THR A 86 -17.96 -3.79 -13.56
N THR A 87 -17.14 -3.21 -12.67
CA THR A 87 -15.91 -2.50 -13.07
C THR A 87 -14.82 -2.59 -12.00
N GLY A 88 -13.56 -2.71 -12.40
CA GLY A 88 -12.39 -2.78 -11.51
C GLY A 88 -12.13 -4.18 -10.93
N ASN A 89 -11.28 -4.26 -9.90
CA ASN A 89 -11.04 -5.48 -9.12
C ASN A 89 -12.05 -5.53 -7.97
N ILE A 90 -12.93 -6.53 -7.96
CA ILE A 90 -14.15 -6.58 -7.13
C ILE A 90 -14.26 -7.83 -6.24
N LEU A 91 -13.39 -8.83 -6.44
CA LEU A 91 -13.31 -10.06 -5.64
C LEU A 91 -11.91 -10.20 -5.02
N ASP A 92 -11.84 -10.71 -3.79
CA ASP A 92 -10.58 -11.14 -3.18
C ASP A 92 -10.16 -12.54 -3.65
N ALA A 93 -8.94 -12.98 -3.31
CA ALA A 93 -8.41 -14.28 -3.76
C ALA A 93 -9.25 -15.50 -3.33
N LYS A 94 -9.97 -15.43 -2.19
CA LYS A 94 -10.87 -16.53 -1.76
C LYS A 94 -12.16 -16.53 -2.58
N GLN A 95 -12.69 -15.35 -2.84
CA GLN A 95 -13.90 -15.16 -3.64
C GLN A 95 -13.65 -15.52 -5.11
N GLU A 96 -12.49 -15.14 -5.66
CA GLU A 96 -12.01 -15.61 -6.96
C GLU A 96 -11.97 -17.15 -6.99
N ALA A 97 -11.29 -17.78 -6.02
CA ALA A 97 -11.17 -19.23 -5.97
C ALA A 97 -12.54 -19.92 -5.86
N ALA A 98 -13.47 -19.37 -5.07
CA ALA A 98 -14.85 -19.86 -5.00
C ALA A 98 -15.58 -19.74 -6.35
N PHE A 99 -15.33 -18.67 -7.11
CA PHE A 99 -15.92 -18.47 -8.42
C PHE A 99 -15.33 -19.42 -9.48
N GLU A 100 -14.01 -19.64 -9.49
CA GLU A 100 -13.36 -20.67 -10.36
C GLU A 100 -13.99 -22.04 -10.10
N ARG A 101 -14.07 -22.44 -8.83
CA ARG A 101 -14.65 -23.72 -8.42
C ARG A 101 -16.12 -23.86 -8.84
N TYR A 102 -16.89 -22.77 -8.75
CA TYR A 102 -18.29 -22.75 -9.22
C TYR A 102 -18.39 -23.01 -10.74
N ILE A 103 -17.52 -22.39 -11.55
CA ILE A 103 -17.48 -22.63 -13.01
C ILE A 103 -17.01 -24.07 -13.30
N GLN A 104 -15.96 -24.56 -12.63
CA GLN A 104 -15.46 -25.94 -12.72
C GLN A 104 -16.50 -27.00 -12.35
N ALA A 105 -17.36 -26.69 -11.39
CA ALA A 105 -18.47 -27.55 -11.00
C ALA A 105 -19.62 -27.58 -12.04
N GLY A 106 -19.55 -26.78 -13.10
CA GLY A 106 -20.52 -26.71 -14.18
C GLY A 106 -21.42 -25.47 -14.17
N GLY A 107 -21.06 -24.43 -13.40
CA GLY A 107 -21.81 -23.17 -13.29
C GLY A 107 -21.82 -22.36 -14.59
N GLY A 108 -22.89 -21.59 -14.79
CA GLY A 108 -23.01 -20.64 -15.90
C GLY A 108 -22.54 -19.23 -15.55
N PHE A 109 -22.00 -18.51 -16.54
CA PHE A 109 -21.61 -17.11 -16.45
C PHE A 109 -22.21 -16.29 -17.60
N VAL A 110 -22.66 -15.07 -17.27
CA VAL A 110 -23.09 -14.05 -18.23
C VAL A 110 -22.40 -12.74 -17.90
N GLY A 111 -21.59 -12.21 -18.82
CA GLY A 111 -21.03 -10.87 -18.74
C GLY A 111 -21.84 -9.89 -19.59
N ILE A 112 -22.19 -8.73 -19.02
CA ILE A 112 -22.92 -7.67 -19.73
C ILE A 112 -22.10 -6.39 -19.69
N HIS A 113 -21.89 -5.80 -20.87
CA HIS A 113 -21.23 -4.53 -21.10
C HIS A 113 -19.87 -4.42 -20.37
N ALA A 114 -19.83 -3.70 -19.25
CA ALA A 114 -18.61 -3.43 -18.49
C ALA A 114 -18.03 -4.64 -17.75
N ALA A 115 -18.65 -5.82 -17.80
CA ALA A 115 -18.04 -7.05 -17.28
C ALA A 115 -16.64 -7.34 -17.87
N ALA A 116 -16.31 -6.81 -19.06
CA ALA A 116 -14.96 -6.88 -19.66
C ALA A 116 -13.97 -5.81 -19.11
N ASP A 117 -14.46 -4.83 -18.34
CA ASP A 117 -13.70 -3.81 -17.59
C ASP A 117 -13.53 -4.24 -16.10
N THR A 118 -13.48 -5.55 -15.84
CA THR A 118 -13.41 -6.13 -14.48
C THR A 118 -12.25 -7.13 -14.40
N GLU A 119 -11.59 -7.22 -13.23
CA GLU A 119 -10.52 -8.20 -12.90
C GLU A 119 -9.38 -8.29 -13.93
N TYR A 120 -8.75 -7.15 -14.26
CA TYR A 120 -7.66 -7.07 -15.25
C TYR A 120 -6.44 -7.93 -14.91
N ASP A 121 -6.20 -8.09 -13.62
CA ASP A 121 -5.08 -8.78 -12.98
C ASP A 121 -5.36 -10.27 -12.74
N TRP A 122 -6.50 -10.78 -13.22
CA TRP A 122 -6.89 -12.18 -13.15
C TRP A 122 -7.08 -12.77 -14.55
N GLY A 123 -6.01 -13.35 -15.09
CA GLY A 123 -5.95 -13.91 -16.43
C GLY A 123 -6.98 -15.01 -16.69
N TRP A 124 -7.33 -15.81 -15.68
CA TRP A 124 -8.40 -16.81 -15.80
C TRP A 124 -9.76 -16.15 -16.05
N TYR A 125 -10.07 -15.03 -15.39
CA TYR A 125 -11.29 -14.27 -15.67
C TYR A 125 -11.27 -13.68 -17.08
N ASN A 126 -10.14 -13.16 -17.57
CA ASN A 126 -10.03 -12.73 -18.97
C ASN A 126 -10.40 -13.86 -19.95
N LYS A 127 -9.94 -15.09 -19.68
CA LYS A 127 -10.31 -16.25 -20.52
C LYS A 127 -11.79 -16.60 -20.42
N LEU A 128 -12.42 -16.48 -19.23
CA LEU A 128 -13.85 -16.68 -18.99
C LEU A 128 -14.72 -15.63 -19.69
N VAL A 129 -14.44 -14.34 -19.49
CA VAL A 129 -15.23 -13.26 -20.09
C VAL A 129 -14.96 -13.16 -21.60
N GLY A 130 -13.74 -13.49 -22.02
CA GLY A 130 -13.31 -13.64 -23.40
C GLY A 130 -12.58 -12.45 -24.02
N ALA A 131 -12.59 -11.28 -23.39
CA ALA A 131 -11.77 -10.13 -23.78
C ALA A 131 -11.73 -9.06 -22.68
N GLN A 132 -10.73 -8.17 -22.72
CA GLN A 132 -10.60 -7.04 -21.80
C GLN A 132 -10.90 -5.71 -22.48
N PHE A 133 -11.53 -4.79 -21.74
CA PHE A 133 -11.72 -3.42 -22.19
C PHE A 133 -10.37 -2.72 -22.45
N GLN A 134 -10.30 -1.96 -23.54
CA GLN A 134 -9.16 -1.16 -23.93
C GLN A 134 -9.50 0.34 -23.99
N SER A 135 -10.59 0.68 -24.67
CA SER A 135 -11.08 2.05 -24.84
C SER A 135 -12.50 2.04 -25.41
N HIS A 136 -13.11 3.20 -25.62
CA HIS A 136 -14.36 3.32 -26.38
C HIS A 136 -14.44 4.67 -27.12
N PRO A 137 -15.25 4.79 -28.19
CA PRO A 137 -15.62 6.06 -28.80
C PRO A 137 -16.28 7.05 -27.83
N SER A 138 -16.28 8.33 -28.17
CA SER A 138 -16.98 9.34 -27.37
C SER A 138 -18.51 9.15 -27.43
N GLY A 139 -19.14 9.05 -26.26
CA GLY A 139 -20.60 8.94 -26.13
C GLY A 139 -21.15 7.58 -26.55
N THR A 140 -22.38 7.58 -27.05
CA THR A 140 -23.10 6.37 -27.49
C THR A 140 -23.40 6.48 -28.99
N PRO A 141 -22.45 6.16 -29.88
CA PRO A 141 -22.70 6.22 -31.31
C PRO A 141 -23.69 5.14 -31.77
N GLU A 142 -24.33 5.39 -32.92
CA GLU A 142 -25.06 4.35 -33.66
C GLU A 142 -24.05 3.52 -34.48
N ALA A 143 -24.19 2.20 -34.47
CA ALA A 143 -23.37 1.29 -35.24
C ALA A 143 -24.14 0.07 -35.72
N ASP A 144 -23.55 -0.60 -36.72
CA ASP A 144 -24.08 -1.82 -37.31
C ASP A 144 -23.50 -3.03 -36.59
N PHE A 145 -24.35 -3.75 -35.85
CA PHE A 145 -24.02 -5.04 -35.25
C PHE A 145 -24.27 -6.13 -36.30
N ILE A 146 -23.20 -6.74 -36.80
CA ILE A 146 -23.23 -7.77 -37.83
C ILE A 146 -23.39 -9.14 -37.18
N ILE A 147 -24.53 -9.78 -37.40
CA ILE A 147 -24.86 -11.11 -36.86
C ILE A 147 -24.09 -12.18 -37.65
N LYS A 148 -23.10 -12.81 -37.03
CA LYS A 148 -22.25 -13.85 -37.64
C LYS A 148 -22.85 -15.25 -37.54
N ASP A 149 -23.48 -15.56 -36.41
CA ASP A 149 -24.19 -16.82 -36.20
C ASP A 149 -25.67 -16.55 -35.92
N LYS A 150 -26.55 -17.02 -36.81
CA LYS A 150 -28.02 -16.93 -36.68
C LYS A 150 -28.67 -18.22 -36.15
N ASN A 151 -27.91 -19.22 -35.76
CA ASN A 151 -28.45 -20.48 -35.25
C ASN A 151 -28.42 -20.55 -33.73
N PHE A 152 -27.58 -19.74 -33.08
CA PHE A 152 -27.45 -19.69 -31.63
C PHE A 152 -28.69 -19.11 -30.94
N ILE A 153 -29.00 -19.56 -29.73
CA ILE A 153 -30.24 -19.20 -29.02
C ILE A 153 -30.39 -17.69 -28.78
N ALA A 154 -29.28 -16.98 -28.53
CA ALA A 154 -29.24 -15.53 -28.34
C ALA A 154 -29.31 -14.72 -29.64
N THR A 155 -29.33 -15.36 -30.82
CA THR A 155 -29.33 -14.65 -32.12
C THR A 155 -30.31 -15.21 -33.16
N LYS A 156 -30.89 -16.40 -32.94
CA LYS A 156 -31.78 -17.06 -33.90
C LYS A 156 -33.09 -16.32 -34.22
N PHE A 157 -33.45 -15.34 -33.40
CA PHE A 157 -34.64 -14.50 -33.63
C PHE A 157 -34.35 -13.28 -34.51
N PHE A 158 -33.08 -12.97 -34.83
CA PHE A 158 -32.76 -11.91 -35.80
C PHE A 158 -33.09 -12.37 -37.22
N THR A 159 -34.00 -11.66 -37.86
CA THR A 159 -34.35 -11.86 -39.27
C THR A 159 -33.26 -11.29 -40.18
N ASP A 160 -32.78 -10.09 -39.87
CA ASP A 160 -31.74 -9.38 -40.63
C ASP A 160 -30.32 -9.75 -40.17
N THR A 161 -29.33 -9.61 -41.05
CA THR A 161 -27.92 -9.86 -40.72
C THR A 161 -27.25 -8.67 -40.05
N VAL A 162 -27.92 -7.52 -40.05
CA VAL A 162 -27.46 -6.26 -39.46
C VAL A 162 -28.51 -5.81 -38.46
N TRP A 163 -28.05 -5.49 -37.26
CA TRP A 163 -28.86 -4.88 -36.21
C TRP A 163 -28.31 -3.49 -35.93
N HIS A 164 -29.05 -2.47 -36.38
CA HIS A 164 -28.69 -1.06 -36.18
C HIS A 164 -29.03 -0.64 -34.75
N ARG A 165 -28.05 -0.18 -33.98
CA ARG A 165 -28.22 0.13 -32.56
C ARG A 165 -27.29 1.25 -32.09
N THR A 166 -27.80 2.05 -31.16
CA THR A 166 -27.03 3.02 -30.39
C THR A 166 -26.57 2.42 -29.05
N ASP A 167 -25.27 2.44 -28.78
CA ASP A 167 -24.69 1.96 -27.52
C ASP A 167 -23.31 2.56 -27.26
N GLU A 168 -22.71 2.30 -26.09
CA GLU A 168 -21.28 2.55 -25.88
C GLU A 168 -20.47 1.33 -26.37
N LEU A 169 -19.60 1.56 -27.36
CA LEU A 169 -18.94 0.49 -28.12
C LEU A 169 -17.52 0.26 -27.60
N TYR A 170 -17.32 -0.81 -26.84
CA TYR A 170 -16.00 -1.12 -26.29
C TYR A 170 -15.04 -1.63 -27.37
N ASN A 171 -13.85 -1.05 -27.41
CA ASN A 171 -12.68 -1.64 -28.04
C ASN A 171 -12.03 -2.62 -27.06
N TYR A 172 -11.56 -3.75 -27.58
CA TYR A 172 -11.04 -4.85 -26.77
C TYR A 172 -9.55 -5.13 -27.00
N LYS A 173 -8.86 -5.53 -25.93
CA LYS A 173 -7.53 -6.13 -25.94
C LYS A 173 -7.60 -7.57 -25.39
N ASN A 174 -6.55 -8.35 -25.58
CA ASN A 174 -6.43 -9.71 -25.04
C ASN A 174 -7.62 -10.62 -25.36
N ILE A 175 -8.16 -10.49 -26.58
CA ILE A 175 -9.32 -11.26 -27.06
C ILE A 175 -8.94 -12.74 -27.10
N ASN A 176 -9.72 -13.58 -26.41
CA ASN A 176 -9.56 -15.01 -26.39
C ASN A 176 -9.92 -15.59 -27.79
N PRO A 177 -8.98 -16.25 -28.49
CA PRO A 177 -9.23 -16.76 -29.83
C PRO A 177 -10.22 -17.94 -29.87
N ASP A 178 -10.49 -18.58 -28.73
CA ASP A 178 -11.33 -19.77 -28.63
C ASP A 178 -12.83 -19.45 -28.49
N VAL A 179 -13.22 -18.16 -28.44
CA VAL A 179 -14.62 -17.78 -28.31
C VAL A 179 -15.39 -17.94 -29.61
N HIS A 180 -16.66 -18.36 -29.51
CA HIS A 180 -17.57 -18.38 -30.65
C HIS A 180 -18.26 -17.03 -30.81
N VAL A 181 -17.77 -16.22 -31.75
CA VAL A 181 -18.30 -14.88 -32.02
C VAL A 181 -19.70 -14.95 -32.65
N LEU A 182 -20.67 -14.34 -31.97
CA LEU A 182 -22.07 -14.22 -32.39
C LEU A 182 -22.31 -12.96 -33.21
N MET A 183 -21.68 -11.86 -32.80
CA MET A 183 -21.81 -10.55 -33.44
C MET A 183 -20.49 -9.82 -33.50
N THR A 184 -20.28 -9.03 -34.55
CA THR A 184 -19.19 -8.05 -34.65
C THR A 184 -19.73 -6.65 -34.90
N LEU A 185 -18.94 -5.61 -34.63
CA LEU A 185 -19.22 -4.25 -35.06
C LEU A 185 -18.61 -3.98 -36.44
N ASP A 186 -19.29 -3.18 -37.26
CA ASP A 186 -18.71 -2.59 -38.47
C ASP A 186 -18.12 -1.22 -38.15
N GLU A 187 -16.79 -1.14 -38.04
CA GLU A 187 -16.11 0.12 -37.72
C GLU A 187 -16.26 1.20 -38.80
N SER A 188 -16.77 0.89 -40.01
CA SER A 188 -17.05 1.88 -41.05
C SER A 188 -18.30 2.72 -40.77
N THR A 189 -19.16 2.29 -39.83
CA THR A 189 -20.42 2.98 -39.52
C THR A 189 -20.31 3.96 -38.37
N TYR A 190 -19.17 4.02 -37.67
CA TYR A 190 -18.92 4.96 -36.56
C TYR A 190 -17.44 5.39 -36.53
N GLN A 191 -17.06 6.24 -35.57
CA GLN A 191 -15.68 6.69 -35.40
C GLN A 191 -15.13 6.26 -34.04
N GLY A 192 -13.84 5.92 -33.98
CA GLY A 192 -13.15 5.57 -32.73
C GLY A 192 -12.98 4.06 -32.45
N GLY A 193 -13.35 3.20 -33.41
CA GLY A 193 -13.00 1.77 -33.37
C GLY A 193 -11.49 1.54 -33.52
N THR A 194 -10.96 0.53 -32.82
CA THR A 194 -9.53 0.16 -32.87
C THR A 194 -9.26 -1.32 -33.06
N ASN A 195 -10.30 -2.14 -33.26
CA ASN A 195 -10.18 -3.58 -33.48
C ASN A 195 -10.17 -3.96 -34.98
N GLY A 196 -10.49 -3.02 -35.87
CA GLY A 196 -10.42 -3.18 -37.32
C GLY A 196 -11.54 -4.06 -37.88
N ASP A 197 -11.24 -4.81 -38.96
CA ASP A 197 -12.22 -5.64 -39.69
C ASP A 197 -12.86 -6.76 -38.84
N PHE A 198 -12.28 -7.06 -37.67
CA PHE A 198 -12.76 -8.08 -36.74
C PHE A 198 -12.93 -7.49 -35.33
N HIS A 199 -14.06 -6.82 -35.12
CA HIS A 199 -14.46 -6.26 -33.82
C HIS A 199 -15.56 -7.11 -33.17
N PRO A 200 -15.26 -8.17 -32.40
CA PRO A 200 -16.28 -8.97 -31.72
C PRO A 200 -16.99 -8.15 -30.63
N ILE A 201 -18.31 -8.31 -30.52
CA ILE A 201 -19.13 -7.59 -29.51
C ILE A 201 -20.10 -8.49 -28.75
N ALA A 202 -20.33 -9.71 -29.21
CA ALA A 202 -21.03 -10.73 -28.44
C ALA A 202 -20.49 -12.12 -28.81
N TRP A 203 -20.33 -13.00 -27.82
CA TRP A 203 -19.78 -14.34 -28.02
C TRP A 203 -20.19 -15.31 -26.90
N TYR A 204 -19.94 -16.60 -27.13
CA TYR A 204 -20.12 -17.65 -26.13
C TYR A 204 -19.01 -18.70 -26.24
N HIS A 205 -18.82 -19.49 -25.20
CA HIS A 205 -18.01 -20.71 -25.23
C HIS A 205 -18.29 -21.58 -24.00
N ASP A 206 -17.81 -22.81 -24.02
CA ASP A 206 -17.64 -23.63 -22.82
C ASP A 206 -16.26 -23.30 -22.22
N PHE A 207 -16.20 -23.08 -20.91
CA PHE A 207 -14.96 -22.66 -20.25
C PHE A 207 -14.78 -23.38 -18.91
N ASP A 208 -13.64 -24.04 -18.75
CA ASP A 208 -13.21 -24.67 -17.49
C ASP A 208 -14.34 -25.44 -16.78
N GLY A 209 -15.07 -26.28 -17.52
CA GLY A 209 -16.20 -27.08 -17.02
C GLY A 209 -17.59 -26.41 -17.06
N GLY A 210 -17.64 -25.08 -17.14
CA GLY A 210 -18.87 -24.28 -17.19
C GLY A 210 -19.19 -23.70 -18.57
N ARG A 211 -20.14 -22.76 -18.60
CA ARG A 211 -20.63 -22.08 -19.82
C ARG A 211 -20.54 -20.57 -19.66
N ALA A 212 -19.97 -19.88 -20.64
CA ALA A 212 -19.81 -18.44 -20.64
C ALA A 212 -20.51 -17.80 -21.84
N PHE A 213 -21.29 -16.74 -21.58
CA PHE A 213 -21.84 -15.86 -22.60
C PHE A 213 -21.48 -14.41 -22.27
N TYR A 214 -21.12 -13.63 -23.27
CA TYR A 214 -20.82 -12.22 -23.12
C TYR A 214 -21.52 -11.39 -24.21
N THR A 215 -21.99 -10.20 -23.82
CA THR A 215 -22.43 -9.15 -24.74
C THR A 215 -21.86 -7.81 -24.29
N GLY A 216 -21.20 -7.10 -25.19
CA GLY A 216 -20.66 -5.75 -24.98
C GLY A 216 -21.72 -4.65 -25.01
N ALA A 217 -22.93 -4.99 -25.46
CA ALA A 217 -24.09 -4.09 -25.41
C ALA A 217 -24.70 -4.00 -24.01
N GLY A 218 -25.51 -2.97 -23.78
CA GLY A 218 -26.26 -2.78 -22.52
C GLY A 218 -25.80 -1.61 -21.67
N HIS A 219 -25.05 -0.65 -22.24
CA HIS A 219 -24.65 0.58 -21.55
C HIS A 219 -25.87 1.43 -21.18
N THR A 220 -26.81 1.58 -22.11
CA THR A 220 -27.93 2.54 -21.96
C THR A 220 -29.15 1.94 -21.27
N ASP A 221 -29.92 2.75 -20.55
CA ASP A 221 -31.21 2.36 -19.97
C ASP A 221 -32.19 1.84 -21.04
N ALA A 222 -32.17 2.44 -22.23
CA ALA A 222 -33.05 2.12 -23.35
C ALA A 222 -32.90 0.65 -23.81
N SER A 223 -31.67 0.11 -23.74
CA SER A 223 -31.36 -1.30 -24.02
C SER A 223 -32.34 -2.25 -23.33
N TYR A 224 -32.59 -2.02 -22.05
CA TYR A 224 -33.36 -2.90 -21.19
C TYR A 224 -34.88 -2.79 -21.40
N THR A 225 -35.29 -2.03 -22.42
CA THR A 225 -36.67 -1.95 -22.93
C THR A 225 -36.79 -2.34 -24.40
N GLU A 226 -35.67 -2.54 -25.10
CA GLU A 226 -35.64 -2.92 -26.51
C GLU A 226 -35.90 -4.42 -26.67
N ASP A 227 -36.88 -4.80 -27.49
CA ASP A 227 -37.30 -6.19 -27.67
C ASP A 227 -36.18 -7.11 -28.19
N LEU A 228 -35.38 -6.67 -29.17
CA LEU A 228 -34.29 -7.47 -29.74
C LEU A 228 -33.16 -7.69 -28.72
N PHE A 229 -32.80 -6.67 -27.95
CA PHE A 229 -31.79 -6.81 -26.89
C PHE A 229 -32.29 -7.70 -25.74
N LEU A 230 -33.55 -7.58 -25.32
CA LEU A 230 -34.12 -8.44 -24.29
C LEU A 230 -34.15 -9.92 -24.71
N LYS A 231 -34.45 -10.21 -25.98
CA LYS A 231 -34.36 -11.57 -26.53
C LYS A 231 -32.91 -12.07 -26.62
N HIS A 232 -31.97 -11.19 -26.97
CA HIS A 232 -30.54 -11.52 -27.00
C HIS A 232 -30.04 -11.89 -25.61
N LEU A 233 -30.34 -11.04 -24.63
CA LEU A 233 -29.98 -11.25 -23.23
C LEU A 233 -30.62 -12.52 -22.66
N LEU A 234 -31.92 -12.75 -22.92
CA LEU A 234 -32.60 -13.97 -22.50
C LEU A 234 -31.92 -15.22 -23.06
N GLY A 235 -31.62 -15.26 -24.37
CA GLY A 235 -30.96 -16.42 -24.96
C GLY A 235 -29.56 -16.67 -24.37
N GLY A 236 -28.82 -15.62 -24.04
CA GLY A 236 -27.54 -15.73 -23.34
C GLY A 236 -27.68 -16.31 -21.92
N ILE A 237 -28.68 -15.86 -21.17
CA ILE A 237 -29.00 -16.37 -19.83
C ILE A 237 -29.44 -17.85 -19.91
N GLU A 238 -30.30 -18.21 -20.86
CA GLU A 238 -30.75 -19.59 -21.08
C GLU A 238 -29.58 -20.51 -21.45
N TYR A 239 -28.65 -20.04 -22.28
CA TYR A 239 -27.42 -20.76 -22.59
C TYR A 239 -26.59 -21.02 -21.32
N ALA A 240 -26.35 -19.99 -20.51
CA ALA A 240 -25.57 -20.11 -19.28
C ALA A 240 -26.22 -21.09 -18.27
N ILE A 241 -27.54 -20.99 -18.07
CA ILE A 241 -28.32 -21.93 -17.23
C ILE A 241 -28.19 -23.37 -17.75
N GLY A 242 -28.18 -23.56 -19.07
CA GLY A 242 -28.09 -24.85 -19.71
C GLY A 242 -29.24 -25.77 -19.29
N LYS A 243 -28.91 -26.98 -18.80
CA LYS A 243 -29.91 -27.99 -18.40
C LYS A 243 -30.38 -27.86 -16.95
N ASN A 244 -29.89 -26.85 -16.21
CA ASN A 244 -30.11 -26.69 -14.76
C ASN A 244 -29.70 -27.95 -13.98
N GLU A 245 -28.49 -28.44 -14.20
CA GLU A 245 -27.94 -29.59 -13.49
C GLU A 245 -27.41 -29.19 -12.11
N ASN A 246 -27.37 -30.13 -11.16
CA ASN A 246 -26.67 -29.91 -9.90
C ASN A 246 -25.17 -29.78 -10.17
N LEU A 247 -24.57 -28.78 -9.53
CA LEU A 247 -23.14 -28.52 -9.62
C LEU A 247 -22.35 -29.66 -8.98
N ASP A 248 -21.31 -30.10 -9.67
CA ASP A 248 -20.44 -31.20 -9.26
C ASP A 248 -19.07 -30.66 -8.81
N TYR A 249 -19.00 -30.21 -7.56
CA TYR A 249 -17.77 -29.68 -6.97
C TYR A 249 -16.65 -30.74 -6.82
N SER A 250 -16.92 -32.03 -7.08
CA SER A 250 -15.84 -33.02 -7.16
C SER A 250 -14.93 -32.83 -8.39
N LYS A 251 -15.38 -32.06 -9.38
CA LYS A 251 -14.59 -31.66 -10.56
C LYS A 251 -13.76 -30.39 -10.33
N ALA A 252 -14.01 -29.65 -9.26
CA ALA A 252 -13.31 -28.41 -8.97
C ALA A 252 -11.86 -28.71 -8.56
N VAL A 253 -10.91 -28.14 -9.29
CA VAL A 253 -9.46 -28.33 -9.08
C VAL A 253 -8.81 -27.12 -8.41
N THR A 254 -9.43 -25.94 -8.51
CA THR A 254 -8.95 -24.74 -7.82
C THR A 254 -9.03 -24.95 -6.31
N GLN A 255 -7.91 -24.72 -5.63
CA GLN A 255 -7.79 -24.75 -4.18
C GLN A 255 -8.16 -23.38 -3.59
N ILE A 256 -8.70 -23.36 -2.37
CA ILE A 256 -8.97 -22.11 -1.64
C ILE A 256 -7.67 -21.63 -0.97
N PRO A 257 -7.30 -20.33 -1.07
CA PRO A 257 -6.12 -19.82 -0.39
C PRO A 257 -6.22 -19.97 1.13
N PRO A 258 -5.11 -20.31 1.82
CA PRO A 258 -5.06 -20.34 3.27
C PRO A 258 -5.24 -18.93 3.87
N ASP A 259 -5.71 -18.86 5.11
CA ASP A 259 -5.78 -17.60 5.85
C ASP A 259 -4.37 -17.03 6.11
N MET A 260 -4.18 -15.72 5.94
CA MET A 260 -2.89 -15.07 6.16
C MET A 260 -2.39 -15.16 7.60
N ASN A 261 -3.30 -15.23 8.57
CA ASN A 261 -2.96 -15.43 9.98
C ASN A 261 -2.50 -16.86 10.33
N ARG A 262 -2.44 -17.79 9.36
CA ARG A 262 -1.79 -19.09 9.52
C ARG A 262 -0.28 -19.03 9.35
N PHE A 263 0.25 -17.93 8.85
CA PHE A 263 1.68 -17.72 8.71
C PHE A 263 2.19 -16.92 9.90
N SER A 264 3.30 -17.37 10.48
CA SER A 264 4.00 -16.65 11.55
C SER A 264 5.49 -16.60 11.25
N LYS A 265 6.15 -15.54 11.71
CA LYS A 265 7.59 -15.36 11.58
C LYS A 265 8.27 -15.84 12.86
N VAL A 266 9.15 -16.83 12.73
CA VAL A 266 9.95 -17.33 13.86
C VAL A 266 11.36 -16.73 13.76
N PRO A 267 11.74 -15.81 14.66
CA PRO A 267 13.07 -15.22 14.66
C PRO A 267 14.12 -16.22 15.16
N LEU A 268 15.24 -16.31 14.45
CA LEU A 268 16.41 -17.12 14.82
C LEU A 268 17.53 -16.24 15.40
N VAL A 269 17.83 -15.12 14.72
CA VAL A 269 18.84 -14.14 15.13
C VAL A 269 18.33 -12.73 14.78
N GLY A 270 18.64 -11.73 15.61
CA GLY A 270 18.29 -10.33 15.35
C GLY A 270 19.39 -9.37 15.79
N GLY A 271 19.60 -8.30 15.02
CA GLY A 271 20.48 -7.18 15.35
C GLY A 271 21.98 -7.45 15.18
N GLU A 272 22.38 -8.58 14.60
CA GLU A 272 23.79 -8.98 14.55
C GLU A 272 24.49 -8.75 13.21
N PHE A 273 23.73 -8.56 12.12
CA PHE A 273 24.32 -8.46 10.79
C PHE A 273 24.72 -7.02 10.42
N PHE A 274 25.88 -6.89 9.79
CA PHE A 274 26.38 -5.66 9.20
C PHE A 274 25.73 -5.41 7.85
N GLU A 275 26.00 -6.27 6.87
CA GLU A 275 25.54 -6.07 5.50
C GLU A 275 25.28 -7.45 4.88
N PRO A 276 24.27 -8.18 5.37
CA PRO A 276 23.98 -9.52 4.88
C PRO A 276 23.57 -9.43 3.40
N THR A 277 24.01 -10.39 2.61
CA THR A 277 23.76 -10.43 1.17
C THR A 277 22.92 -11.65 0.83
N GLU A 278 23.50 -12.84 0.83
CA GLU A 278 22.84 -14.09 0.48
C GLU A 278 23.09 -15.14 1.59
N MET A 279 22.18 -16.09 1.76
CA MET A 279 22.33 -17.22 2.68
C MET A 279 22.29 -18.56 1.93
N THR A 280 22.65 -19.63 2.62
CA THR A 280 22.33 -20.99 2.18
C THR A 280 22.05 -21.90 3.37
N ILE A 281 21.04 -22.75 3.27
CA ILE A 281 20.62 -23.65 4.34
C ILE A 281 21.20 -25.04 4.11
N LEU A 282 21.98 -25.52 5.07
CA LEU A 282 22.66 -26.82 5.02
C LEU A 282 21.69 -27.96 5.38
N PRO A 283 22.00 -29.23 5.05
CA PRO A 283 21.13 -30.38 5.32
C PRO A 283 20.74 -30.59 6.79
N ASN A 284 21.53 -30.06 7.73
CA ASN A 284 21.27 -30.10 9.17
C ASN A 284 20.53 -28.85 9.69
N ASN A 285 19.99 -28.00 8.81
CA ASN A 285 19.36 -26.71 9.09
C ASN A 285 20.28 -25.61 9.62
N ASP A 286 21.60 -25.85 9.69
CA ASP A 286 22.56 -24.77 9.88
C ASP A 286 22.48 -23.81 8.69
N VAL A 287 22.68 -22.52 8.96
CA VAL A 287 22.59 -21.48 7.92
C VAL A 287 23.93 -20.78 7.79
N LEU A 288 24.50 -20.77 6.60
CA LEU A 288 25.62 -19.90 6.25
C LEU A 288 25.09 -18.59 5.69
N ILE A 289 25.66 -17.47 6.13
CA ILE A 289 25.25 -16.13 5.70
C ILE A 289 26.47 -15.37 5.22
N ALA A 290 26.44 -14.86 3.99
CA ALA A 290 27.45 -13.98 3.46
C ALA A 290 27.17 -12.53 3.83
N GLN A 291 28.20 -11.82 4.28
CA GLN A 291 28.16 -10.37 4.46
C GLN A 291 29.04 -9.69 3.42
N ARG A 292 28.56 -8.55 2.90
CA ARG A 292 29.21 -7.81 1.81
C ARG A 292 30.67 -7.50 2.10
N ARG A 293 31.03 -7.27 3.37
CA ARG A 293 32.38 -6.89 3.78
C ARG A 293 33.39 -8.04 3.86
N GLY A 294 33.00 -9.26 3.49
CA GLY A 294 33.89 -10.41 3.40
C GLY A 294 33.57 -11.53 4.38
N GLU A 295 32.79 -11.26 5.42
CA GLU A 295 32.51 -12.23 6.48
C GLU A 295 31.53 -13.30 6.03
N ILE A 296 31.84 -14.56 6.36
CA ILE A 296 30.88 -15.68 6.27
C ILE A 296 30.52 -16.07 7.70
N MET A 297 29.23 -15.98 8.01
CA MET A 297 28.66 -16.31 9.31
C MET A 297 27.99 -17.69 9.26
N LEU A 298 27.96 -18.37 10.40
CA LEU A 298 27.24 -19.62 10.64
C LEU A 298 26.25 -19.39 11.77
N TYR A 299 24.97 -19.63 11.50
CA TYR A 299 23.98 -19.92 12.52
C TYR A 299 23.88 -21.44 12.70
N ASN A 300 24.16 -21.92 13.91
CA ASN A 300 24.00 -23.33 14.23
C ASN A 300 22.59 -23.60 14.78
N ALA A 301 21.83 -24.49 14.13
CA ALA A 301 20.43 -24.75 14.48
C ALA A 301 20.26 -25.39 15.87
N ASP A 302 21.22 -26.21 16.29
CA ASP A 302 21.17 -26.93 17.57
C ASP A 302 21.53 -26.03 18.76
N SER A 303 22.66 -25.32 18.70
CA SER A 303 23.11 -24.42 19.77
C SER A 303 22.40 -23.07 19.75
N LYS A 304 21.82 -22.70 18.60
CA LYS A 304 21.23 -21.38 18.31
C LYS A 304 22.23 -20.23 18.37
N GLU A 305 23.52 -20.52 18.20
CA GLU A 305 24.59 -19.52 18.23
C GLU A 305 24.93 -19.03 16.82
N LEU A 306 25.21 -17.73 16.70
CA LEU A 306 25.78 -17.12 15.50
C LEU A 306 27.30 -16.93 15.68
N THR A 307 28.10 -17.42 14.73
CA THR A 307 29.56 -17.30 14.76
C THR A 307 30.12 -16.92 13.39
N GLN A 308 31.25 -16.22 13.35
CA GLN A 308 31.97 -15.98 12.10
C GLN A 308 32.90 -17.16 11.81
N VAL A 309 32.77 -17.79 10.64
CA VAL A 309 33.57 -18.96 10.23
C VAL A 309 34.63 -18.63 9.18
N ALA A 310 34.47 -17.54 8.43
CA ALA A 310 35.47 -17.06 7.48
C ALA A 310 35.45 -15.53 7.31
N ALA A 311 36.52 -15.00 6.70
CA ALA A 311 36.58 -13.64 6.18
C ALA A 311 37.41 -13.62 4.90
N LEU A 312 36.79 -13.23 3.79
CA LEU A 312 37.43 -13.01 2.49
C LEU A 312 37.98 -11.59 2.39
N ASP A 313 39.12 -11.41 1.74
CA ASP A 313 39.65 -10.08 1.42
C ASP A 313 38.94 -9.53 0.18
N VAL A 314 38.12 -8.50 0.38
CA VAL A 314 37.21 -7.97 -0.65
C VAL A 314 37.29 -6.46 -0.79
N TYR A 315 37.09 -5.99 -2.02
CA TYR A 315 36.79 -4.59 -2.28
C TYR A 315 35.35 -4.31 -1.85
N SER A 316 35.19 -3.69 -0.69
CA SER A 316 33.88 -3.28 -0.14
C SER A 316 33.70 -1.76 -0.03
N LYS A 317 34.68 -0.98 -0.50
CA LYS A 317 34.70 0.49 -0.48
C LYS A 317 35.59 1.02 -1.61
N THR A 318 35.30 2.23 -2.07
CA THR A 318 36.17 2.93 -3.03
C THR A 318 37.55 3.22 -2.43
N LEU A 319 38.59 3.13 -3.26
CA LEU A 319 39.96 3.40 -2.81
C LEU A 319 40.31 4.86 -3.06
N ASN A 320 39.85 5.42 -4.18
CA ASN A 320 40.29 6.72 -4.68
C ASN A 320 39.15 7.74 -4.89
N THR A 321 37.89 7.31 -4.96
CA THR A 321 36.74 8.22 -5.17
C THR A 321 35.96 8.47 -3.87
N PRO A 322 36.11 9.66 -3.24
CA PRO A 322 35.40 9.99 -2.00
C PRO A 322 33.89 10.14 -2.22
N GLY A 323 33.09 9.69 -1.25
CA GLY A 323 31.64 9.89 -1.25
C GLY A 323 30.87 9.03 -2.26
N VAL A 324 31.51 7.98 -2.79
CA VAL A 324 30.87 6.95 -3.62
C VAL A 324 30.82 5.66 -2.80
N ASN A 325 29.62 5.10 -2.65
CA ASN A 325 29.45 3.79 -2.03
C ASN A 325 29.82 2.70 -3.04
N ALA A 326 30.40 1.61 -2.55
CA ALA A 326 30.67 0.41 -3.34
C ALA A 326 29.64 -0.66 -2.97
N GLU A 327 28.91 -1.18 -3.96
CA GLU A 327 27.97 -2.30 -3.77
C GLU A 327 28.69 -3.64 -3.82
N GLU A 328 29.94 -3.65 -4.30
CA GLU A 328 30.77 -4.83 -4.38
C GLU A 328 31.25 -5.29 -2.99
N GLY A 329 31.69 -6.55 -2.96
CA GLY A 329 32.02 -7.26 -1.74
C GLY A 329 31.85 -8.76 -1.96
N VAL A 330 31.37 -9.49 -0.95
CA VAL A 330 30.72 -10.79 -1.20
C VAL A 330 29.29 -10.52 -1.62
N MET A 331 28.87 -11.04 -2.78
CA MET A 331 27.55 -10.76 -3.37
C MET A 331 26.65 -11.98 -3.37
N GLY A 332 27.23 -13.18 -3.49
CA GLY A 332 26.47 -14.42 -3.47
C GLY A 332 27.16 -15.59 -2.79
N LEU A 333 26.34 -16.52 -2.33
CA LEU A 333 26.67 -17.67 -1.51
C LEU A 333 25.66 -18.79 -1.78
N GLN A 334 26.13 -19.98 -2.15
CA GLN A 334 25.24 -21.13 -2.32
C GLN A 334 25.99 -22.44 -2.08
N LYS A 335 25.35 -23.38 -1.36
CA LYS A 335 25.89 -24.74 -1.21
C LYS A 335 25.79 -25.50 -2.53
N ASP A 336 26.72 -26.40 -2.76
CA ASP A 336 26.57 -27.38 -3.84
C ASP A 336 25.34 -28.28 -3.59
N PRO A 337 24.55 -28.67 -4.61
CA PRO A 337 23.44 -29.60 -4.44
C PRO A 337 23.83 -30.93 -3.77
N ASP A 338 25.08 -31.38 -3.97
CA ASP A 338 25.65 -32.59 -3.37
C ASP A 338 26.48 -32.29 -2.11
N TYR A 339 26.28 -31.13 -1.46
CA TYR A 339 27.03 -30.67 -0.28
C TYR A 339 27.12 -31.72 0.84
N ALA A 340 26.08 -32.53 1.04
CA ALA A 340 26.08 -33.61 2.02
C ALA A 340 27.23 -34.62 1.85
N THR A 341 27.81 -34.69 0.64
CA THR A 341 28.91 -35.59 0.30
C THR A 341 30.20 -34.86 -0.06
N ASN A 342 30.09 -33.71 -0.74
CA ASN A 342 31.25 -33.01 -1.28
C ASN A 342 31.66 -31.80 -0.44
N HIS A 343 30.80 -31.28 0.44
CA HIS A 343 31.12 -30.14 1.32
C HIS A 343 31.54 -28.85 0.60
N TRP A 344 31.16 -28.66 -0.67
CA TRP A 344 31.48 -27.46 -1.44
C TRP A 344 30.47 -26.33 -1.20
N ILE A 345 30.98 -25.13 -0.97
CA ILE A 345 30.24 -23.88 -0.90
C ILE A 345 30.77 -22.93 -1.98
N TYR A 346 29.87 -22.43 -2.82
CA TYR A 346 30.18 -21.45 -3.86
C TYR A 346 30.03 -20.04 -3.31
N VAL A 347 30.97 -19.17 -3.68
CA VAL A 347 30.98 -17.77 -3.29
C VAL A 347 31.28 -16.91 -4.52
N TYR A 348 30.45 -15.91 -4.75
CA TYR A 348 30.70 -14.87 -5.76
C TYR A 348 31.06 -13.58 -5.05
N TYR A 349 32.28 -13.11 -5.26
CA TYR A 349 32.86 -12.02 -4.48
C TYR A 349 33.80 -11.15 -5.30
N ALA A 350 34.14 -10.00 -4.76
CA ALA A 350 34.88 -8.96 -5.43
C ALA A 350 36.27 -8.83 -4.76
N PRO A 351 37.27 -9.66 -5.15
CA PRO A 351 38.57 -9.69 -4.48
C PRO A 351 39.29 -8.34 -4.55
N THR A 352 40.12 -8.06 -3.55
CA THR A 352 41.14 -7.00 -3.66
C THR A 352 42.26 -7.45 -4.61
N GLY A 353 42.94 -6.50 -5.24
CA GLY A 353 44.07 -6.77 -6.12
C GLY A 353 44.22 -5.78 -7.26
N ASP A 354 45.16 -6.07 -8.15
CA ASP A 354 45.47 -5.22 -9.31
C ASP A 354 44.46 -5.41 -10.45
N GLU A 355 43.78 -6.56 -10.51
CA GLU A 355 42.74 -6.85 -11.50
C GLU A 355 41.35 -6.52 -10.96
N TRP A 356 40.59 -5.74 -11.72
CA TRP A 356 39.21 -5.39 -11.38
C TRP A 356 38.25 -6.44 -11.91
N VAL A 357 38.04 -7.48 -11.11
CA VAL A 357 37.12 -8.57 -11.41
C VAL A 357 36.15 -8.82 -10.26
N ASN A 358 35.03 -9.44 -10.60
CA ASN A 358 34.18 -10.18 -9.68
C ASN A 358 34.37 -11.67 -9.97
N ARG A 359 34.56 -12.49 -8.94
CA ARG A 359 35.05 -13.86 -9.04
C ARG A 359 34.06 -14.85 -8.44
N LEU A 360 33.77 -15.90 -9.20
CA LEU A 360 33.13 -17.10 -8.71
C LEU A 360 34.21 -18.10 -8.29
N SER A 361 34.21 -18.46 -7.02
CA SER A 361 35.05 -19.53 -6.45
C SER A 361 34.20 -20.51 -5.66
N ARG A 362 34.77 -21.66 -5.28
CA ARG A 362 34.21 -22.53 -4.26
C ARG A 362 35.24 -22.95 -3.21
N PHE A 363 34.75 -23.26 -2.02
CA PHE A 363 35.53 -23.59 -0.83
C PHE A 363 34.91 -24.78 -0.11
N LYS A 364 35.73 -25.56 0.61
CA LYS A 364 35.26 -26.61 1.50
C LYS A 364 34.78 -26.03 2.82
N TYR A 365 33.59 -26.43 3.25
CA TYR A 365 33.08 -26.17 4.58
C TYR A 365 32.59 -27.47 5.21
N GLU A 366 33.24 -27.91 6.29
CA GLU A 366 32.91 -29.17 6.97
C GLU A 366 33.19 -29.03 8.47
N ASN A 367 32.32 -29.62 9.31
CA ASN A 367 32.52 -29.68 10.77
C ASN A 367 32.81 -28.30 11.42
N GLY A 368 32.15 -27.24 10.94
CA GLY A 368 32.34 -25.87 11.45
C GLY A 368 33.58 -25.15 10.91
N VAL A 369 34.37 -25.76 10.02
CA VAL A 369 35.60 -25.18 9.47
C VAL A 369 35.41 -24.80 8.01
N PHE A 370 35.61 -23.51 7.70
CA PHE A 370 35.61 -22.99 6.33
C PHE A 370 37.06 -22.88 5.83
N ASP A 371 37.48 -23.80 4.96
CA ASP A 371 38.88 -23.89 4.51
C ASP A 371 39.16 -22.95 3.33
N LEU A 372 39.69 -21.76 3.62
CA LEU A 372 40.09 -20.79 2.61
C LEU A 372 41.21 -21.29 1.68
N ALA A 373 42.04 -22.25 2.12
CA ALA A 373 43.12 -22.79 1.28
C ALA A 373 42.61 -23.79 0.23
N SER A 374 41.35 -24.25 0.36
CA SER A 374 40.71 -25.15 -0.60
C SER A 374 40.13 -24.44 -1.84
N GLU A 375 40.33 -23.14 -1.96
CA GLU A 375 39.76 -22.31 -3.02
C GLU A 375 39.99 -22.92 -4.41
N GLN A 376 38.90 -23.03 -5.17
CA GLN A 376 38.94 -23.26 -6.60
C GLN A 376 38.27 -22.09 -7.32
N VAL A 377 39.06 -21.33 -8.08
CA VAL A 377 38.59 -20.23 -8.94
C VAL A 377 37.96 -20.82 -10.20
N ILE A 378 36.71 -20.42 -10.48
CA ILE A 378 35.90 -20.99 -11.57
C ILE A 378 35.75 -19.99 -12.72
N LEU A 379 35.33 -18.76 -12.42
CA LEU A 379 35.00 -17.75 -13.43
C LEU A 379 35.27 -16.34 -12.90
N ASP A 380 35.98 -15.54 -13.71
CA ASP A 380 36.13 -14.10 -13.49
C ASP A 380 35.25 -13.31 -14.45
N VAL A 381 34.48 -12.37 -13.90
CA VAL A 381 33.70 -11.37 -14.63
C VAL A 381 34.41 -10.04 -14.51
N ALA A 382 34.81 -9.47 -15.63
CA ALA A 382 35.46 -8.15 -15.66
C ALA A 382 34.54 -7.10 -15.01
N SER A 383 35.13 -6.20 -14.24
CA SER A 383 34.42 -5.12 -13.56
C SER A 383 35.24 -3.83 -13.66
N GLN A 384 34.58 -2.71 -13.49
CA GLN A 384 35.22 -1.42 -13.30
C GLN A 384 34.84 -0.86 -11.93
N ARG A 385 35.86 -0.45 -11.18
CA ARG A 385 35.75 0.03 -9.80
C ARG A 385 35.70 1.56 -9.75
N GLU A 386 35.67 2.10 -8.54
CA GLU A 386 35.70 3.54 -8.22
C GLU A 386 34.44 4.34 -8.60
N ILE A 387 33.43 3.67 -9.17
CA ILE A 387 32.08 4.18 -9.38
C ILE A 387 31.08 3.04 -9.17
N CYS A 388 29.93 3.34 -8.59
CA CYS A 388 28.78 2.43 -8.45
C CYS A 388 28.01 2.35 -9.79
N CYS A 389 27.33 1.26 -10.17
CA CYS A 389 26.53 0.34 -9.34
C CYS A 389 26.24 -1.00 -10.04
N HIS A 390 25.30 -1.78 -9.49
CA HIS A 390 24.64 -2.95 -10.06
C HIS A 390 25.56 -4.16 -10.16
N THR A 391 25.64 -4.88 -9.05
CA THR A 391 26.49 -6.05 -8.93
C THR A 391 25.79 -7.34 -9.35
N GLY A 392 24.46 -7.43 -9.22
CA GLY A 392 23.76 -8.72 -9.22
C GLY A 392 24.38 -9.63 -8.17
N GLY A 393 24.76 -10.84 -8.61
CA GLY A 393 25.70 -11.70 -7.89
C GLY A 393 25.09 -12.90 -7.18
N SER A 394 23.79 -13.14 -7.35
CA SER A 394 23.10 -14.29 -6.76
C SER A 394 23.49 -15.60 -7.47
N ILE A 395 23.58 -16.68 -6.68
CA ILE A 395 23.94 -18.01 -7.16
C ILE A 395 22.78 -18.98 -6.91
N ALA A 396 22.32 -19.64 -7.97
CA ALA A 396 21.30 -20.68 -7.87
C ALA A 396 21.69 -21.95 -8.63
N PHE A 397 21.19 -23.09 -8.16
CA PHE A 397 21.33 -24.37 -8.87
C PHE A 397 20.00 -24.81 -9.46
N GLY A 398 20.04 -25.23 -10.72
CA GLY A 398 18.93 -25.88 -11.40
C GLY A 398 19.11 -27.40 -11.51
N PRO A 399 18.12 -28.09 -12.10
CA PRO A 399 18.19 -29.52 -12.40
C PRO A 399 19.50 -29.92 -13.12
N GLY A 400 20.07 -31.06 -12.74
CA GLY A 400 21.34 -31.55 -13.30
C GLY A 400 22.60 -30.89 -12.74
N ASN A 401 22.50 -30.24 -11.57
CA ASN A 401 23.52 -29.42 -10.92
C ASN A 401 24.15 -28.41 -11.90
N LEU A 402 23.30 -27.70 -12.63
CA LEU A 402 23.69 -26.55 -13.45
C LEU A 402 23.71 -25.32 -12.55
N LEU A 403 24.84 -24.61 -12.53
CA LEU A 403 25.02 -23.38 -11.77
C LEU A 403 24.57 -22.20 -12.62
N TYR A 404 23.73 -21.36 -12.03
CA TYR A 404 23.31 -20.07 -12.55
C TYR A 404 23.97 -18.97 -11.71
N LEU A 405 24.57 -17.99 -12.37
CA LEU A 405 25.20 -16.84 -11.72
C LEU A 405 24.68 -15.56 -12.36
N SER A 406 24.09 -14.68 -11.56
CA SER A 406 23.69 -13.36 -12.03
C SER A 406 24.84 -12.35 -11.93
N ALA A 407 24.97 -11.48 -12.92
CA ALA A 407 25.91 -10.36 -12.90
C ALA A 407 25.23 -9.09 -13.42
N GLY A 408 25.27 -8.04 -12.61
CA GLY A 408 24.77 -6.73 -13.00
C GLY A 408 25.62 -6.06 -14.08
N ASP A 409 25.10 -4.97 -14.64
CA ASP A 409 25.64 -4.32 -15.83
C ASP A 409 26.92 -3.53 -15.58
N ASN A 410 27.22 -3.25 -14.30
CA ASN A 410 28.33 -2.40 -13.88
C ASN A 410 28.30 -1.06 -14.65
N SER A 411 27.13 -0.43 -14.73
CA SER A 411 26.93 0.90 -15.29
C SER A 411 26.28 1.81 -14.26
N THR A 412 26.64 3.09 -14.29
CA THR A 412 26.12 4.04 -13.32
C THR A 412 24.74 4.57 -13.72
N PRO A 413 23.76 4.64 -12.78
CA PRO A 413 22.46 5.23 -13.08
C PRO A 413 22.47 6.76 -12.99
N PHE A 414 23.51 7.34 -12.40
CA PHE A 414 23.57 8.75 -12.04
C PHE A 414 23.97 9.65 -13.20
N ASN A 415 23.66 10.93 -13.06
CA ASN A 415 24.13 11.94 -13.99
C ASN A 415 25.63 12.19 -13.80
N GLU A 416 26.33 12.33 -14.91
CA GLU A 416 27.72 12.74 -14.87
C GLU A 416 27.85 14.22 -14.48
N LYS A 417 28.76 14.50 -13.56
CA LYS A 417 28.98 15.86 -13.06
C LYS A 417 29.71 16.70 -14.11
N GLY A 418 29.14 17.85 -14.44
CA GLY A 418 29.76 18.83 -15.36
C GLY A 418 29.40 18.61 -16.83
N GLU A 419 28.71 17.52 -17.16
CA GLU A 419 28.23 17.27 -18.52
C GLU A 419 26.91 17.99 -18.82
N LYS A 420 26.78 18.44 -20.07
CA LYS A 420 25.59 19.19 -20.52
C LYS A 420 24.40 18.27 -20.79
N TYR A 421 24.66 17.11 -21.40
CA TYR A 421 23.66 16.14 -21.79
C TYR A 421 23.84 14.89 -20.93
N VAL A 422 22.82 14.52 -20.16
CA VAL A 422 22.93 13.53 -19.09
C VAL A 422 21.79 12.51 -19.13
N ASN A 423 21.92 11.44 -18.34
CA ASN A 423 21.00 10.32 -18.32
C ASN A 423 19.60 10.68 -17.79
N ASN A 424 19.51 11.50 -16.74
CA ASN A 424 18.27 11.88 -16.04
C ASN A 424 17.42 10.68 -15.59
N GLY A 425 18.08 9.60 -15.17
CA GLY A 425 17.42 8.38 -14.69
C GLY A 425 16.81 7.50 -15.78
N TYR A 426 17.02 7.78 -17.08
CA TYR A 426 16.64 6.88 -18.16
C TYR A 426 17.72 5.80 -18.39
N ALA A 427 17.66 5.10 -19.52
CA ALA A 427 18.73 4.19 -19.92
C ALA A 427 20.07 4.92 -20.16
N PRO A 428 21.17 4.49 -19.51
CA PRO A 428 22.51 5.05 -19.73
C PRO A 428 23.05 4.56 -21.08
N LEU A 429 23.16 5.48 -22.05
CA LEU A 429 23.53 5.19 -23.45
C LEU A 429 24.67 6.11 -23.94
N ASN A 430 25.53 6.62 -23.05
CA ASN A 430 26.58 7.57 -23.42
C ASN A 430 27.89 6.87 -23.81
N ASP A 431 28.10 6.60 -25.10
CA ASP A 431 29.29 5.93 -25.63
C ASP A 431 30.41 6.90 -26.09
N THR A 432 30.43 8.14 -25.59
CA THR A 432 31.55 9.04 -25.87
C THR A 432 32.84 8.54 -25.18
N PRO A 433 34.04 8.74 -25.78
CA PRO A 433 35.29 8.23 -25.21
C PRO A 433 35.56 8.77 -23.80
N GLY A 434 35.87 7.89 -22.84
CA GLY A 434 36.11 8.24 -21.43
C GLY A 434 34.86 8.22 -20.54
N HIS A 435 33.69 7.92 -21.10
CA HIS A 435 32.40 7.87 -20.39
C HIS A 435 31.80 6.45 -20.36
N GLU A 436 32.63 5.41 -20.47
CA GLU A 436 32.19 4.03 -20.68
C GLU A 436 31.21 3.57 -19.58
N GLN A 437 31.39 4.02 -18.33
CA GLN A 437 30.50 3.69 -17.21
C GLN A 437 29.05 4.17 -17.39
N PHE A 438 28.81 5.13 -18.28
CA PHE A 438 27.49 5.69 -18.61
C PHE A 438 26.86 5.05 -19.87
N ASP A 439 27.39 3.92 -20.34
CA ASP A 439 26.88 3.18 -21.49
C ASP A 439 26.63 1.70 -21.16
N ALA A 440 25.39 1.36 -20.79
CA ALA A 440 25.02 -0.04 -20.52
C ALA A 440 25.02 -0.92 -21.78
N ARG A 441 25.13 -0.34 -22.98
CA ARG A 441 25.27 -1.11 -24.22
C ARG A 441 26.61 -1.82 -24.33
N ARG A 442 27.64 -1.38 -23.61
CA ARG A 442 28.96 -2.03 -23.55
C ARG A 442 28.93 -3.36 -22.80
N SER A 443 27.96 -3.54 -21.90
CA SER A 443 27.81 -4.67 -20.99
C SER A 443 26.51 -5.41 -21.30
N SER A 444 25.36 -4.97 -20.79
CA SER A 444 24.06 -5.65 -20.91
C SER A 444 23.70 -6.03 -22.34
N GLY A 445 23.83 -5.07 -23.27
CA GLY A 445 23.56 -5.26 -24.69
C GLY A 445 24.72 -5.86 -25.50
N ASN A 446 25.88 -6.14 -24.88
CA ASN A 446 27.05 -6.70 -25.54
C ASN A 446 27.08 -8.23 -25.37
N THR A 447 27.04 -8.95 -26.49
CA THR A 447 27.05 -10.42 -26.51
C THR A 447 28.41 -11.02 -26.15
N ASN A 448 29.47 -10.22 -26.15
CA ASN A 448 30.84 -10.63 -25.85
C ASN A 448 31.31 -10.19 -24.44
N ASP A 449 30.38 -9.82 -23.56
CA ASP A 449 30.63 -9.38 -22.18
C ASP A 449 29.75 -10.17 -21.20
N LEU A 450 30.26 -10.48 -20.01
CA LEU A 450 29.53 -11.25 -18.99
C LEU A 450 28.75 -10.37 -18.01
N ARG A 451 28.92 -9.05 -18.04
CA ARG A 451 28.14 -8.11 -17.23
C ARG A 451 26.75 -7.90 -17.82
N GLY A 452 25.76 -7.72 -16.96
CA GLY A 452 24.35 -7.60 -17.33
C GLY A 452 23.80 -8.89 -17.95
N LYS A 453 24.19 -10.04 -17.38
CA LYS A 453 23.89 -11.41 -17.84
C LYS A 453 23.49 -12.30 -16.67
N ILE A 454 22.80 -13.40 -16.98
CA ILE A 454 22.78 -14.58 -16.12
C ILE A 454 23.49 -15.70 -16.89
N MET A 455 24.61 -16.16 -16.33
CA MET A 455 25.41 -17.24 -16.89
C MET A 455 24.88 -18.59 -16.43
N ARG A 456 25.07 -19.63 -17.25
CA ARG A 456 24.75 -21.02 -16.88
C ARG A 456 25.89 -21.95 -17.27
N ILE A 457 26.48 -22.61 -16.27
CA ILE A 457 27.66 -23.48 -16.43
C ILE A 457 27.50 -24.79 -15.65
N LYS A 458 28.32 -25.79 -16.01
CA LYS A 458 28.45 -27.04 -15.25
C LYS A 458 29.85 -27.11 -14.65
N VAL A 459 29.98 -27.00 -13.34
CA VAL A 459 31.29 -26.99 -12.67
C VAL A 459 31.78 -28.42 -12.44
N ASN A 460 33.03 -28.68 -12.80
CA ASN A 460 33.72 -29.96 -12.67
C ASN A 460 34.43 -30.07 -11.30
N GLU A 461 34.80 -31.28 -10.89
CA GLU A 461 35.49 -31.54 -9.60
C GLU A 461 36.83 -30.82 -9.43
N ASP A 462 37.53 -30.51 -10.53
CA ASP A 462 38.80 -29.78 -10.51
C ASP A 462 38.65 -28.25 -10.50
N GLY A 463 37.42 -27.74 -10.52
CA GLY A 463 37.11 -26.30 -10.57
C GLY A 463 37.02 -25.73 -11.98
N SER A 464 37.33 -26.52 -13.03
CA SER A 464 36.98 -26.17 -14.40
C SER A 464 35.46 -26.22 -14.62
N TYR A 465 34.97 -25.76 -15.76
CA TYR A 465 33.55 -25.87 -16.09
C TYR A 465 33.32 -26.18 -17.57
N ASP A 466 32.19 -26.83 -17.83
CA ASP A 466 31.65 -27.08 -19.15
C ASP A 466 30.50 -26.13 -19.48
N ILE A 467 30.30 -25.87 -20.78
CA ILE A 467 29.15 -25.12 -21.29
C ILE A 467 28.00 -26.09 -21.56
N PRO A 468 26.86 -25.98 -20.85
CA PRO A 468 25.70 -26.82 -21.10
C PRO A 468 24.99 -26.45 -22.42
N GLU A 469 24.34 -27.44 -23.03
CA GLU A 469 23.50 -27.21 -24.22
C GLU A 469 22.32 -26.28 -23.91
N GLY A 470 21.94 -25.47 -24.90
CA GLY A 470 20.80 -24.54 -24.79
C GLY A 470 21.13 -23.18 -24.16
N ASN A 471 22.41 -22.84 -23.97
CA ASN A 471 22.82 -21.45 -23.74
C ASN A 471 22.58 -20.60 -24.99
N LEU A 472 22.50 -19.28 -24.82
CA LEU A 472 22.06 -18.35 -25.87
C LEU A 472 23.00 -18.38 -27.09
N PHE A 473 24.30 -18.53 -26.85
CA PHE A 473 25.32 -18.54 -27.88
C PHE A 473 26.08 -19.88 -27.93
N PRO A 474 26.22 -20.50 -29.11
CA PRO A 474 27.02 -21.72 -29.26
C PRO A 474 28.51 -21.50 -28.95
N VAL A 475 29.16 -22.56 -28.45
CA VAL A 475 30.62 -22.57 -28.26
C VAL A 475 31.35 -22.28 -29.57
N GLY A 476 32.28 -21.33 -29.54
CA GLY A 476 33.10 -20.94 -30.70
C GLY A 476 32.45 -19.93 -31.65
N MET A 477 31.23 -19.45 -31.37
CA MET A 477 30.62 -18.36 -32.14
C MET A 477 31.37 -17.05 -31.90
N GLU A 478 31.94 -16.47 -32.96
CA GLU A 478 32.70 -15.22 -32.88
C GLU A 478 31.86 -14.08 -32.27
N LYS A 479 32.52 -13.21 -31.49
CA LYS A 479 31.91 -12.05 -30.81
C LYS A 479 30.80 -12.40 -29.82
N THR A 480 30.84 -13.61 -29.27
CA THR A 480 29.89 -14.04 -28.24
C THR A 480 30.58 -14.79 -27.11
N ARG A 481 29.92 -14.82 -25.96
CA ARG A 481 30.32 -15.62 -24.80
C ARG A 481 29.35 -16.79 -24.59
N PRO A 482 29.81 -18.05 -24.70
CA PRO A 482 28.93 -19.21 -24.62
C PRO A 482 28.40 -19.48 -23.19
N GLU A 483 28.94 -18.83 -22.17
CA GLU A 483 28.46 -18.90 -20.79
C GLU A 483 27.07 -18.26 -20.61
N ILE A 484 26.69 -17.35 -21.51
CA ILE A 484 25.46 -16.55 -21.42
C ILE A 484 24.23 -17.44 -21.65
N TYR A 485 23.38 -17.55 -20.62
CA TYR A 485 22.05 -18.14 -20.75
C TYR A 485 21.00 -17.08 -21.05
N THR A 486 21.00 -15.97 -20.30
CA THR A 486 20.18 -14.81 -20.59
C THR A 486 21.00 -13.53 -20.60
N MET A 487 20.60 -12.58 -21.44
CA MET A 487 21.25 -11.27 -21.57
C MET A 487 20.25 -10.12 -21.50
N GLY A 488 20.79 -8.90 -21.43
CA GLY A 488 19.98 -7.70 -21.44
C GLY A 488 19.40 -7.39 -20.06
N HIS A 489 20.25 -7.46 -19.02
CA HIS A 489 19.87 -7.15 -17.63
C HIS A 489 20.67 -5.95 -17.11
N ARG A 490 20.05 -5.17 -16.21
CA ARG A 490 20.64 -4.05 -15.45
C ARG A 490 21.22 -4.55 -14.13
N ASN A 491 20.37 -5.03 -13.23
CA ASN A 491 20.70 -5.55 -11.91
C ASN A 491 19.78 -6.72 -11.51
N PRO A 492 20.02 -7.94 -12.04
CA PRO A 492 19.30 -9.15 -11.65
C PRO A 492 19.75 -9.61 -10.26
N TYR A 493 19.25 -8.96 -9.20
CA TYR A 493 19.86 -9.01 -7.87
C TYR A 493 19.65 -10.36 -7.16
N ARG A 494 18.45 -10.92 -7.20
CA ARG A 494 18.14 -12.25 -6.66
C ARG A 494 17.48 -13.13 -7.71
N ILE A 495 18.04 -14.32 -7.88
CA ILE A 495 17.59 -15.31 -8.85
C ILE A 495 17.09 -16.57 -8.15
N SER A 496 16.19 -17.28 -8.79
CA SER A 496 15.74 -18.60 -8.34
C SER A 496 15.52 -19.52 -9.54
N VAL A 497 15.71 -20.82 -9.35
CA VAL A 497 15.44 -21.81 -10.37
C VAL A 497 14.38 -22.78 -9.86
N ASP A 498 13.33 -22.99 -10.64
CA ASP A 498 12.31 -23.98 -10.34
C ASP A 498 12.95 -25.38 -10.28
N PRO A 499 12.90 -26.06 -9.11
CA PRO A 499 13.59 -27.33 -8.93
C PRO A 499 13.00 -28.47 -9.78
N LYS A 500 11.77 -28.35 -10.27
CA LYS A 500 11.11 -29.35 -11.11
C LYS A 500 11.13 -29.00 -12.59
N LYS A 501 10.80 -27.76 -12.93
CA LYS A 501 10.70 -27.29 -14.33
C LYS A 501 12.03 -26.80 -14.89
N GLY A 502 12.98 -26.40 -14.04
CA GLY A 502 14.26 -25.82 -14.45
C GLY A 502 14.14 -24.41 -15.04
N TYR A 503 12.99 -23.74 -14.82
CA TYR A 503 12.77 -22.37 -15.26
C TYR A 503 13.47 -21.39 -14.32
N LEU A 504 14.17 -20.41 -14.88
CA LEU A 504 14.88 -19.37 -14.15
C LEU A 504 13.95 -18.17 -13.93
N TYR A 505 13.93 -17.64 -12.71
CA TYR A 505 13.24 -16.43 -12.32
C TYR A 505 14.21 -15.43 -11.70
N TRP A 506 13.97 -14.13 -11.89
CA TRP A 506 14.72 -13.08 -11.22
C TRP A 506 13.89 -11.81 -11.08
N GLY A 507 14.21 -11.06 -10.04
CA GLY A 507 13.81 -9.66 -9.92
C GLY A 507 14.90 -8.76 -10.49
N GLU A 508 14.47 -7.74 -11.22
CA GLU A 508 15.32 -6.82 -11.96
C GLU A 508 15.08 -5.38 -11.46
N VAL A 509 16.11 -4.75 -10.92
CA VAL A 509 16.02 -3.36 -10.46
C VAL A 509 16.20 -2.42 -11.64
N GLY A 510 15.16 -1.64 -11.94
CA GLY A 510 15.13 -0.73 -13.09
C GLY A 510 15.76 0.64 -12.83
N PRO A 511 15.68 1.56 -13.82
CA PRO A 511 16.24 2.90 -13.71
C PRO A 511 15.30 3.87 -12.98
N ASP A 512 15.79 5.07 -12.65
CA ASP A 512 15.16 6.00 -11.70
C ASP A 512 14.26 7.09 -12.33
N ALA A 513 14.06 7.07 -13.66
CA ALA A 513 13.22 8.05 -14.34
C ALA A 513 11.79 8.03 -13.79
N ARG A 514 11.28 9.19 -13.34
CA ARG A 514 9.96 9.30 -12.71
C ARG A 514 8.80 9.41 -13.68
N ASP A 515 9.02 10.14 -14.77
CA ASP A 515 8.01 10.51 -15.74
C ASP A 515 8.32 9.86 -17.09
N ASP A 516 7.27 9.60 -17.86
CA ASP A 516 7.43 9.13 -19.23
C ASP A 516 7.89 10.28 -20.13
N SER A 517 8.81 10.00 -21.05
CA SER A 517 9.28 10.91 -22.10
C SER A 517 9.25 10.19 -23.45
N LEU A 518 8.07 9.65 -23.78
CA LEU A 518 7.85 8.70 -24.88
C LEU A 518 8.18 9.26 -26.28
N ALA A 519 8.28 10.58 -26.44
CA ALA A 519 8.63 11.20 -27.71
C ALA A 519 10.14 11.43 -27.89
N THR A 520 10.93 11.31 -26.82
CA THR A 520 12.34 11.74 -26.84
C THR A 520 13.30 10.82 -26.12
N ARG A 521 13.01 10.39 -24.88
CA ARG A 521 13.93 9.56 -24.09
C ARG A 521 13.44 8.13 -23.97
N GLY A 522 12.14 7.94 -23.77
CA GLY A 522 11.51 6.63 -23.57
C GLY A 522 10.61 6.61 -22.33
N PRO A 523 10.23 5.41 -21.87
CA PRO A 523 9.39 5.22 -20.70
C PRO A 523 10.09 5.65 -19.40
N ARG A 524 9.28 5.92 -18.36
CA ARG A 524 9.74 6.00 -16.97
C ARG A 524 10.35 4.66 -16.53
N GLY A 525 11.00 4.63 -15.38
CA GLY A 525 11.59 3.40 -14.84
C GLY A 525 10.55 2.37 -14.40
N TYR A 526 10.88 1.09 -14.53
CA TYR A 526 10.11 -0.08 -14.08
C TYR A 526 11.05 -1.09 -13.40
N ASP A 527 10.65 -1.61 -12.25
CA ASP A 527 11.24 -2.86 -11.76
C ASP A 527 10.46 -4.00 -12.40
N GLU A 528 11.12 -5.14 -12.61
CA GLU A 528 10.54 -6.26 -13.36
C GLU A 528 10.71 -7.57 -12.59
N MET A 529 9.72 -8.45 -12.76
CA MET A 529 9.88 -9.87 -12.49
C MET A 529 9.94 -10.60 -13.83
N ASN A 530 10.98 -11.38 -14.01
CA ASN A 530 11.32 -12.00 -15.28
C ASN A 530 11.41 -13.52 -15.17
N GLN A 531 11.19 -14.20 -16.30
CA GLN A 531 11.24 -15.66 -16.41
C GLN A 531 11.97 -16.07 -17.69
N ALA A 532 12.87 -17.05 -17.58
CA ALA A 532 13.51 -17.70 -18.71
C ALA A 532 13.23 -19.20 -18.70
N ARG A 533 12.31 -19.62 -19.58
CA ARG A 533 12.03 -21.04 -19.89
C ARG A 533 13.00 -21.60 -20.93
N ALA A 534 13.65 -20.71 -21.66
CA ALA A 534 14.75 -20.95 -22.58
C ALA A 534 15.69 -19.75 -22.55
N ALA A 535 16.88 -19.89 -23.12
CA ALA A 535 17.82 -18.78 -23.29
C ALA A 535 17.22 -17.63 -24.10
N GLY A 536 17.58 -16.39 -23.79
CA GLY A 536 16.97 -15.21 -24.42
C GLY A 536 17.62 -13.87 -24.08
N ASN A 537 17.22 -12.83 -24.83
CA ASN A 537 17.55 -11.43 -24.56
C ASN A 537 16.34 -10.76 -23.90
N PHE A 538 16.54 -10.10 -22.76
CA PHE A 538 15.49 -9.44 -21.95
C PHE A 538 15.56 -7.91 -22.04
N GLY A 539 16.35 -7.40 -22.99
CA GLY A 539 16.11 -6.10 -23.61
C GLY A 539 16.89 -4.91 -23.04
N TRP A 540 17.31 -4.90 -21.77
CA TRP A 540 18.09 -3.78 -21.22
C TRP A 540 19.42 -3.59 -21.97
N PRO A 541 19.84 -2.36 -22.30
CA PRO A 541 19.25 -1.05 -21.94
C PRO A 541 18.33 -0.44 -23.01
N LEU A 542 17.94 -1.22 -24.01
CA LEU A 542 17.16 -0.73 -25.14
C LEU A 542 15.65 -0.75 -24.86
N PHE A 543 15.21 -1.66 -23.98
CA PHE A 543 13.81 -1.85 -23.60
C PHE A 543 13.66 -2.02 -22.09
N ILE A 544 12.42 -1.89 -21.62
CA ILE A 544 12.02 -2.13 -20.23
C ILE A 544 10.54 -2.57 -20.14
N GLY A 545 10.16 -3.25 -19.06
CA GLY A 545 8.83 -3.80 -18.81
C GLY A 545 8.43 -4.80 -19.88
N ASN A 546 7.26 -4.59 -20.49
CA ASN A 546 6.79 -5.38 -21.62
C ASN A 546 7.40 -4.94 -22.96
N ASN A 547 8.74 -4.85 -23.04
CA ASN A 547 9.49 -4.38 -24.21
C ASN A 547 9.21 -2.92 -24.62
N LYS A 548 8.91 -2.02 -23.66
CA LYS A 548 8.76 -0.59 -23.94
C LYS A 548 10.10 -0.01 -24.41
N PRO A 549 10.19 0.59 -25.61
CA PRO A 549 11.46 1.01 -26.17
C PRO A 549 11.94 2.35 -25.62
N TYR A 550 13.25 2.44 -25.35
CA TYR A 550 13.95 3.71 -25.23
C TYR A 550 14.25 4.30 -26.62
N HIS A 551 14.65 5.56 -26.64
CA HIS A 551 15.10 6.24 -27.85
C HIS A 551 16.63 6.32 -27.88
N ALA A 552 17.19 6.23 -29.09
CA ALA A 552 18.58 6.61 -29.30
C ALA A 552 18.77 8.08 -28.89
N TYR A 553 19.86 8.40 -28.21
CA TYR A 553 20.17 9.76 -27.75
C TYR A 553 21.63 10.08 -28.01
N ASN A 554 21.91 11.19 -28.70
CA ASN A 554 23.27 11.64 -28.95
C ASN A 554 23.73 12.53 -27.80
N TYR A 555 24.65 12.05 -26.98
CA TYR A 555 25.19 12.77 -25.83
C TYR A 555 26.24 13.84 -26.20
N GLU A 556 26.72 13.90 -27.46
CA GLU A 556 27.57 14.98 -27.95
C GLU A 556 26.72 16.20 -28.39
N THR A 557 25.54 15.96 -28.99
CA THR A 557 24.70 17.03 -29.60
C THR A 557 23.41 17.34 -28.83
N GLY A 558 22.89 16.37 -28.08
CA GLY A 558 21.59 16.41 -27.40
C GLY A 558 20.40 16.02 -28.28
N GLU A 559 20.65 15.50 -29.48
CA GLU A 559 19.60 15.11 -30.45
C GLU A 559 18.99 13.75 -30.11
N ASN A 560 17.65 13.64 -30.24
CA ASN A 560 16.92 12.39 -30.07
C ASN A 560 16.79 11.67 -31.41
N GLY A 561 17.02 10.36 -31.42
CA GLY A 561 16.86 9.47 -32.55
C GLY A 561 15.57 8.64 -32.49
N PRO A 562 15.43 7.64 -33.39
CA PRO A 562 14.30 6.73 -33.38
C PRO A 562 14.27 5.87 -32.10
N SER A 563 13.08 5.36 -31.77
CA SER A 563 12.91 4.32 -30.76
C SER A 563 13.55 3.00 -31.23
N PHE A 564 14.07 2.19 -30.31
CA PHE A 564 14.58 0.86 -30.65
C PHE A 564 13.44 -0.11 -31.04
N ASP A 565 13.77 -1.14 -31.84
CA ASP A 565 12.85 -2.18 -32.30
C ASP A 565 13.08 -3.49 -31.52
N PRO A 566 12.11 -3.98 -30.72
CA PRO A 566 12.28 -5.18 -29.90
C PRO A 566 12.44 -6.47 -30.73
N GLU A 567 11.92 -6.53 -31.96
CA GLU A 567 12.08 -7.69 -32.84
C GLU A 567 13.45 -7.73 -33.49
N LYS A 568 14.11 -6.57 -33.59
CA LYS A 568 15.42 -6.43 -34.21
C LYS A 568 16.31 -5.40 -33.50
N PRO A 569 16.73 -5.66 -32.24
CA PRO A 569 17.49 -4.66 -31.50
C PRO A 569 18.89 -4.45 -32.08
N ILE A 570 19.31 -3.19 -32.13
CA ILE A 570 20.62 -2.78 -32.67
C ILE A 570 21.48 -2.15 -31.57
N ASN A 571 22.66 -2.72 -31.35
CA ASN A 571 23.70 -2.17 -30.49
C ASN A 571 24.83 -1.55 -31.33
N ASP A 572 24.68 -0.25 -31.59
CA ASP A 572 25.65 0.59 -32.33
C ASP A 572 26.63 1.36 -31.43
N SER A 573 26.76 0.99 -30.14
CA SER A 573 27.71 1.62 -29.24
C SER A 573 29.15 1.47 -29.75
N ARG A 574 29.96 2.54 -29.64
CA ARG A 574 31.41 2.51 -29.86
C ARG A 574 32.14 1.50 -28.95
N ASN A 575 31.54 1.16 -27.81
CA ASN A 575 32.08 0.24 -26.81
C ASN A 575 31.58 -1.21 -27.00
N ASN A 576 30.75 -1.49 -28.01
CA ASN A 576 30.26 -2.84 -28.28
C ASN A 576 31.35 -3.68 -28.97
N THR A 577 31.78 -4.77 -28.30
CA THR A 577 32.72 -5.76 -28.88
C THR A 577 32.01 -7.01 -29.40
N GLY A 578 30.69 -7.09 -29.21
CA GLY A 578 29.84 -8.21 -29.57
C GLY A 578 29.17 -8.08 -30.94
N LEU A 579 28.03 -8.76 -31.08
CA LEU A 579 27.13 -8.63 -32.22
C LEU A 579 26.49 -7.24 -32.24
N ARG A 580 26.30 -6.72 -33.45
CA ARG A 580 25.59 -5.45 -33.68
C ARG A 580 24.07 -5.65 -33.66
N GLU A 581 23.59 -6.71 -34.30
CA GLU A 581 22.18 -7.10 -34.30
C GLU A 581 22.00 -8.15 -33.21
N LEU A 582 21.13 -7.85 -32.23
CA LEU A 582 20.91 -8.69 -31.06
C LEU A 582 19.72 -9.64 -31.29
N PRO A 583 19.61 -10.74 -30.51
CA PRO A 583 18.38 -11.53 -30.48
C PRO A 583 17.17 -10.68 -30.09
N PRO A 584 15.95 -11.04 -30.55
CA PRO A 584 14.72 -10.34 -30.16
C PRO A 584 14.55 -10.25 -28.64
N ALA A 585 14.02 -9.12 -28.17
CA ALA A 585 13.78 -8.88 -26.75
C ALA A 585 12.55 -9.64 -26.25
N GLN A 586 12.64 -10.26 -25.09
CA GLN A 586 11.54 -10.93 -24.40
C GLN A 586 11.01 -10.04 -23.27
N PRO A 587 9.68 -9.93 -23.11
CA PRO A 587 9.08 -9.05 -22.13
C PRO A 587 9.14 -9.64 -20.70
N ALA A 588 9.16 -8.76 -19.71
CA ALA A 588 8.86 -9.13 -18.33
C ALA A 588 7.42 -9.60 -18.16
N TYR A 589 7.18 -10.55 -17.26
CA TYR A 589 5.82 -11.06 -17.00
C TYR A 589 5.07 -10.22 -15.95
N VAL A 590 5.80 -9.52 -15.07
CA VAL A 590 5.28 -8.47 -14.18
C VAL A 590 6.25 -7.29 -14.20
N TYR A 591 5.75 -6.06 -14.20
CA TYR A 591 6.57 -4.85 -14.15
C TYR A 591 5.83 -3.70 -13.45
N TYR A 592 6.52 -2.87 -12.68
CA TYR A 592 5.86 -1.79 -11.92
C TYR A 592 6.70 -0.52 -11.70
N PRO A 593 6.08 0.68 -11.82
CA PRO A 593 6.74 1.96 -11.60
C PRO A 593 6.69 2.39 -10.12
N TYR A 594 7.29 3.54 -9.78
CA TYR A 594 7.20 4.11 -8.43
C TYR A 594 5.77 4.45 -7.99
N VAL A 595 4.86 4.63 -8.95
CA VAL A 595 3.45 5.00 -8.74
C VAL A 595 2.54 3.79 -8.87
N ASP A 596 1.28 3.91 -8.44
CA ASP A 596 0.28 2.87 -8.67
C ASP A 596 0.14 2.59 -10.17
N THR A 597 -0.02 1.30 -10.52
CA THR A 597 -0.17 0.83 -11.90
C THR A 597 -1.45 0.03 -12.05
N PRO A 598 -2.27 0.28 -13.10
CA PRO A 598 -3.48 -0.50 -13.35
C PRO A 598 -3.19 -1.90 -13.88
N ASP A 599 -1.99 -2.15 -14.41
CA ASP A 599 -1.61 -3.47 -14.96
C ASP A 599 -1.41 -4.51 -13.84
N PHE A 600 -0.91 -4.06 -12.67
CA PHE A 600 -0.57 -4.90 -11.51
C PHE A 600 -0.85 -4.14 -10.21
N PRO A 601 -2.13 -3.85 -9.88
CA PRO A 601 -2.48 -3.00 -8.74
C PRO A 601 -1.99 -3.53 -7.38
N GLN A 602 -1.79 -4.84 -7.24
CA GLN A 602 -1.35 -5.49 -5.99
C GLN A 602 0.03 -4.99 -5.50
N VAL A 603 0.89 -4.52 -6.40
CA VAL A 603 2.26 -4.09 -6.04
C VAL A 603 2.29 -2.71 -5.38
N GLY A 604 1.20 -1.93 -5.49
CA GLY A 604 1.07 -0.58 -4.94
C GLY A 604 2.05 0.45 -5.51
N SER A 605 2.38 1.45 -4.69
CA SER A 605 3.27 2.57 -4.99
C SER A 605 4.36 2.70 -3.91
N GLY A 606 5.51 3.28 -4.24
CA GLY A 606 6.63 3.47 -3.32
C GLY A 606 7.97 3.27 -4.03
N SER A 607 9.07 3.31 -3.29
CA SER A 607 10.37 2.86 -3.82
C SER A 607 10.31 1.39 -4.28
N ARG A 608 11.31 0.90 -5.00
CA ARG A 608 11.25 -0.39 -5.68
C ARG A 608 12.57 -1.12 -5.60
N ASN A 609 12.49 -2.43 -5.39
CA ASN A 609 13.60 -3.34 -5.59
C ASN A 609 13.03 -4.76 -5.71
N ALA A 610 12.71 -5.15 -6.94
CA ALA A 610 12.18 -6.47 -7.27
C ALA A 610 13.20 -7.59 -7.03
N MET A 611 12.77 -8.66 -6.36
CA MET A 611 13.55 -9.88 -6.12
C MET A 611 12.71 -11.14 -6.32
N ALA A 612 13.33 -12.20 -6.84
CA ALA A 612 12.69 -13.50 -6.98
C ALA A 612 13.09 -14.43 -5.83
N GLY A 613 12.09 -15.04 -5.20
CA GLY A 613 12.25 -16.11 -4.22
C GLY A 613 11.96 -17.49 -4.85
N PRO A 614 11.87 -18.54 -4.02
CA PRO A 614 11.72 -19.91 -4.47
C PRO A 614 10.36 -20.22 -5.11
N THR A 615 10.36 -21.22 -5.99
CA THR A 615 9.14 -21.92 -6.41
C THR A 615 8.87 -23.09 -5.47
N TYR A 616 7.63 -23.21 -4.97
CA TYR A 616 7.29 -24.22 -3.96
C TYR A 616 6.64 -25.47 -4.55
N TYR A 617 6.93 -26.63 -3.94
CA TYR A 617 6.28 -27.92 -4.23
C TYR A 617 6.18 -28.76 -2.95
N SER A 618 4.96 -29.00 -2.47
CA SER A 618 4.67 -29.67 -1.20
C SER A 618 5.15 -31.12 -1.14
N ASP A 619 5.14 -31.83 -2.26
CA ASP A 619 5.61 -33.22 -2.36
C ASP A 619 7.13 -33.38 -2.20
N MET A 620 7.89 -32.29 -2.28
CA MET A 620 9.34 -32.30 -1.96
C MET A 620 9.60 -32.30 -0.45
N TYR A 621 8.59 -32.03 0.37
CA TYR A 621 8.70 -31.92 1.83
C TYR A 621 7.69 -32.83 2.54
N PRO A 622 7.77 -34.17 2.34
CA PRO A 622 6.79 -35.13 2.87
C PRO A 622 6.82 -35.27 4.40
N ASP A 623 7.94 -34.89 5.03
CA ASP A 623 8.15 -35.03 6.47
C ASP A 623 7.57 -33.86 7.30
N GLY A 624 6.87 -32.92 6.64
CA GLY A 624 6.20 -31.78 7.26
C GLY A 624 7.03 -30.50 7.30
N GLY A 625 6.50 -29.44 7.90
CA GLY A 625 7.15 -28.11 8.00
C GLY A 625 6.92 -27.17 6.81
N GLY A 626 6.49 -27.72 5.67
CA GLY A 626 6.24 -26.97 4.45
C GLY A 626 4.91 -26.20 4.36
N LEU A 627 4.81 -25.36 3.33
CA LEU A 627 3.59 -24.66 2.93
C LEU A 627 2.51 -25.65 2.41
N PRO A 628 1.21 -25.29 2.44
CA PRO A 628 0.17 -26.15 1.88
C PRO A 628 0.30 -26.27 0.34
N SER A 629 -0.26 -27.34 -0.22
CA SER A 629 -0.29 -27.61 -1.67
C SER A 629 -0.93 -26.51 -2.52
N TYR A 630 -1.58 -25.53 -1.89
CA TYR A 630 -2.07 -24.32 -2.53
C TYR A 630 -0.94 -23.55 -3.27
N TYR A 631 0.29 -23.62 -2.76
CA TYR A 631 1.45 -22.93 -3.33
C TYR A 631 2.24 -23.78 -4.33
N ASP A 632 1.78 -24.99 -4.65
CA ASP A 632 2.50 -25.87 -5.58
C ASP A 632 2.62 -25.21 -6.96
N GLY A 633 3.86 -25.12 -7.45
CA GLY A 633 4.21 -24.51 -8.72
C GLY A 633 4.11 -22.98 -8.77
N LYS A 634 3.82 -22.32 -7.64
CA LYS A 634 3.82 -20.85 -7.53
C LYS A 634 5.21 -20.34 -7.22
N VAL A 635 5.57 -19.22 -7.85
CA VAL A 635 6.81 -18.50 -7.57
C VAL A 635 6.52 -17.46 -6.51
N ILE A 636 7.30 -17.46 -5.43
CA ILE A 636 7.22 -16.41 -4.42
C ILE A 636 8.14 -15.28 -4.88
N ILE A 637 7.60 -14.07 -5.04
CA ILE A 637 8.33 -12.86 -5.36
C ILE A 637 8.24 -11.89 -4.19
N TYR A 638 9.21 -10.99 -4.06
CA TYR A 638 9.23 -10.02 -2.97
C TYR A 638 9.88 -8.71 -3.40
N ASP A 639 9.54 -7.63 -2.70
CA ASP A 639 10.15 -6.32 -2.91
C ASP A 639 10.84 -5.85 -1.63
N TRP A 640 12.13 -5.60 -1.75
CA TRP A 640 12.99 -5.25 -0.63
C TRP A 640 12.72 -3.83 -0.09
N MET A 641 12.22 -2.90 -0.92
CA MET A 641 11.88 -1.54 -0.51
C MET A 641 10.46 -1.45 0.08
N ARG A 642 9.49 -2.11 -0.57
CA ARG A 642 8.07 -2.03 -0.19
C ARG A 642 7.69 -3.04 0.89
N GLY A 643 8.53 -4.04 1.15
CA GLY A 643 8.37 -4.97 2.26
C GLY A 643 7.17 -5.90 2.11
N TRP A 644 6.84 -6.30 0.88
CA TRP A 644 5.80 -7.29 0.61
C TRP A 644 6.38 -8.58 0.02
N MET A 645 5.62 -9.66 0.17
CA MET A 645 5.83 -10.93 -0.52
C MET A 645 4.53 -11.31 -1.23
N MET A 646 4.64 -11.86 -2.43
CA MET A 646 3.51 -12.27 -3.24
C MET A 646 3.75 -13.66 -3.84
N ALA A 647 2.70 -14.47 -3.93
CA ALA A 647 2.71 -15.70 -4.70
C ALA A 647 2.15 -15.43 -6.11
N VAL A 648 2.91 -15.82 -7.14
CA VAL A 648 2.50 -15.66 -8.53
C VAL A 648 2.06 -17.01 -9.09
N THR A 649 0.86 -17.03 -9.64
CA THR A 649 0.35 -18.13 -10.45
C THR A 649 0.57 -17.81 -11.92
N LEU A 650 1.26 -18.70 -12.63
CA LEU A 650 1.46 -18.64 -14.07
C LEU A 650 0.65 -19.75 -14.75
N PHE A 651 0.20 -19.50 -15.97
CA PHE A 651 -0.35 -20.56 -16.82
C PHE A 651 0.74 -21.56 -17.23
N GLU A 652 0.33 -22.72 -17.76
CA GLU A 652 1.28 -23.73 -18.27
C GLU A 652 2.21 -23.18 -19.36
N ASP A 653 1.71 -22.23 -20.15
CA ASP A 653 2.46 -21.51 -21.17
C ASP A 653 3.34 -20.38 -20.61
N GLY A 654 3.52 -20.30 -19.28
CA GLY A 654 4.38 -19.33 -18.59
C GLY A 654 3.83 -17.92 -18.52
N THR A 655 2.67 -17.63 -19.12
CA THR A 655 2.06 -16.29 -19.06
C THR A 655 1.44 -16.03 -17.69
N PHE A 656 1.40 -14.76 -17.28
CA PHE A 656 0.83 -14.33 -16.01
C PHE A 656 -0.65 -14.71 -15.92
N ASN A 657 -1.04 -15.38 -14.83
CA ASN A 657 -2.44 -15.60 -14.49
C ASN A 657 -2.87 -14.61 -13.40
N LYS A 658 -2.31 -14.74 -12.19
CA LYS A 658 -2.63 -13.85 -11.08
C LYS A 658 -1.53 -13.79 -10.04
N MET A 659 -1.62 -12.79 -9.18
CA MET A 659 -0.71 -12.55 -8.07
C MET A 659 -1.50 -12.24 -6.80
N GLU A 660 -1.08 -12.82 -5.69
CA GLU A 660 -1.75 -12.68 -4.40
C GLU A 660 -0.74 -12.49 -3.26
N PRO A 661 -1.12 -11.83 -2.15
CA PRO A 661 -0.25 -11.70 -1.00
C PRO A 661 0.17 -13.05 -0.42
N PHE A 662 1.44 -13.19 -0.09
CA PHE A 662 2.01 -14.36 0.59
C PHE A 662 2.45 -13.98 2.00
N ALA A 663 1.89 -14.64 3.02
CA ALA A 663 2.21 -14.39 4.42
C ALA A 663 2.22 -12.89 4.80
N SER A 664 1.22 -12.13 4.31
CA SER A 664 1.23 -10.66 4.32
C SER A 664 1.17 -10.02 5.71
N ASP A 665 0.79 -10.78 6.74
CA ASP A 665 0.77 -10.32 8.13
C ASP A 665 2.18 -10.31 8.75
N ILE A 666 3.16 -10.93 8.09
CA ILE A 666 4.57 -10.93 8.51
C ILE A 666 5.21 -9.58 8.15
N LYS A 667 5.71 -8.89 9.17
CA LYS A 667 6.51 -7.67 9.00
C LYS A 667 7.92 -7.99 8.55
N LEU A 668 8.33 -7.35 7.46
CA LEU A 668 9.66 -7.45 6.87
C LEU A 668 10.50 -6.21 7.16
N ASN A 669 11.80 -6.41 7.42
CA ASN A 669 12.81 -5.37 7.59
C ASN A 669 13.84 -5.46 6.45
N ASN A 670 13.43 -5.02 5.25
CA ASN A 670 14.30 -5.00 4.08
C ASN A 670 14.85 -6.42 3.77
N LEU A 671 13.93 -7.33 3.43
CA LEU A 671 14.19 -8.75 3.11
C LEU A 671 15.13 -8.86 1.91
N ILE A 672 16.40 -9.20 2.14
CA ILE A 672 17.45 -9.20 1.13
C ILE A 672 17.60 -10.56 0.45
N ASP A 673 17.19 -11.62 1.11
CA ASP A 673 17.25 -12.98 0.57
C ASP A 673 16.18 -13.90 1.17
N MET A 674 15.77 -14.89 0.37
CA MET A 674 14.76 -15.88 0.69
C MET A 674 15.14 -17.24 0.09
N GLU A 675 15.23 -18.28 0.91
CA GLU A 675 15.59 -19.63 0.47
C GLU A 675 14.70 -20.69 1.16
N MET A 676 14.46 -21.81 0.47
CA MET A 676 13.79 -22.98 1.07
C MET A 676 14.79 -23.79 1.90
N GLY A 677 14.43 -24.07 3.16
CA GLY A 677 15.13 -25.05 3.97
C GLY A 677 14.81 -26.49 3.55
N PRO A 678 15.66 -27.48 3.90
CA PRO A 678 15.37 -28.89 3.67
C PRO A 678 14.17 -29.39 4.50
N ASP A 679 13.74 -28.63 5.51
CA ASP A 679 12.54 -28.84 6.31
C ASP A 679 11.26 -28.24 5.69
N GLY A 680 11.34 -27.73 4.46
CA GLY A 680 10.21 -27.14 3.73
C GLY A 680 9.82 -25.73 4.17
N ARG A 681 10.54 -25.13 5.13
CA ARG A 681 10.25 -23.76 5.58
C ARG A 681 10.91 -22.73 4.68
N VAL A 682 10.28 -21.57 4.57
CA VAL A 682 10.85 -20.42 3.87
C VAL A 682 11.69 -19.62 4.85
N TYR A 683 13.00 -19.63 4.68
CA TYR A 683 13.93 -18.83 5.46
C TYR A 683 13.99 -17.40 4.90
N LEU A 684 14.14 -16.43 5.78
CA LEU A 684 14.14 -15.00 5.50
C LEU A 684 15.41 -14.37 6.08
N LEU A 685 16.20 -13.71 5.24
CA LEU A 685 17.35 -12.91 5.63
C LEU A 685 17.04 -11.43 5.46
N GLU A 686 17.16 -10.67 6.53
CA GLU A 686 16.78 -9.26 6.56
C GLU A 686 18.01 -8.37 6.74
N TYR A 687 18.17 -7.41 5.83
CA TYR A 687 19.27 -6.45 5.86
C TYR A 687 19.13 -5.45 7.02
N GLY A 688 17.90 -5.09 7.36
CA GLY A 688 17.60 -3.98 8.26
C GLY A 688 17.60 -2.62 7.56
N SER A 689 17.32 -1.57 8.32
CA SER A 689 16.96 -0.26 7.78
C SER A 689 18.13 0.65 7.38
N GLY A 690 19.34 0.45 7.90
CA GLY A 690 20.50 1.29 7.59
C GLY A 690 21.41 0.69 6.52
N TRP A 691 21.55 1.37 5.38
CA TRP A 691 22.49 0.95 4.34
C TRP A 691 23.93 1.09 4.81
N PHE A 692 24.78 0.18 4.34
CA PHE A 692 26.22 0.19 4.61
C PHE A 692 26.59 0.20 6.11
N SER A 693 25.76 -0.40 6.97
CA SER A 693 25.93 -0.35 8.43
C SER A 693 25.27 -1.52 9.15
N LYS A 694 25.77 -1.87 10.34
CA LYS A 694 25.07 -2.78 11.26
C LYS A 694 23.70 -2.24 11.65
N ASN A 695 22.71 -3.13 11.57
CA ASN A 695 21.31 -2.78 11.84
C ASN A 695 20.75 -3.63 12.97
N ASP A 696 20.15 -2.98 13.96
CA ASP A 696 19.46 -3.63 15.07
C ASP A 696 18.23 -4.42 14.61
N ASP A 697 17.65 -4.04 13.46
CA ASP A 697 16.51 -4.72 12.83
C ASP A 697 16.90 -5.67 11.69
N SER A 698 18.20 -5.93 11.49
CA SER A 698 18.66 -7.06 10.67
C SER A 698 18.32 -8.38 11.36
N GLY A 699 18.15 -9.46 10.60
CA GLY A 699 17.82 -10.73 11.23
C GLY A 699 17.75 -11.92 10.29
N LEU A 700 17.74 -13.10 10.91
CA LEU A 700 17.48 -14.38 10.28
C LEU A 700 16.22 -14.95 10.92
N SER A 701 15.29 -15.43 10.10
CA SER A 701 14.04 -16.02 10.56
C SER A 701 13.53 -17.04 9.55
N TYR A 702 12.47 -17.77 9.89
CA TYR A 702 11.72 -18.56 8.92
C TYR A 702 10.21 -18.32 9.07
N ILE A 703 9.47 -18.64 8.01
CA ILE A 703 8.01 -18.65 8.01
C ILE A 703 7.53 -20.01 8.49
N GLU A 704 6.73 -20.01 9.55
CA GLU A 704 6.01 -21.18 10.04
C GLU A 704 4.55 -21.12 9.59
N PHE A 705 4.09 -22.18 8.94
CA PHE A 705 2.68 -22.35 8.57
C PHE A 705 1.97 -23.25 9.58
N ASN A 706 0.96 -22.71 10.27
CA ASN A 706 0.08 -23.46 11.14
C ASN A 706 -1.16 -23.98 10.38
N GLY A 707 -1.04 -25.19 9.84
CA GLY A 707 -2.16 -25.93 9.26
C GLY A 707 -3.07 -26.62 10.29
N GLY A 708 -2.69 -26.61 11.57
CA GLY A 708 -3.44 -27.21 12.66
C GLY A 708 -4.34 -26.21 13.39
N ASN A 709 -4.59 -26.50 14.67
CA ASN A 709 -5.37 -25.66 15.57
C ASN A 709 -4.62 -24.37 15.94
N ARG A 710 -5.31 -23.23 15.97
CA ARG A 710 -4.72 -21.92 16.32
C ARG A 710 -5.16 -21.51 17.72
N PRO A 711 -4.27 -20.87 18.52
CA PRO A 711 -4.70 -20.26 19.77
C PRO A 711 -5.69 -19.10 19.50
N PRO A 712 -6.64 -18.83 20.42
CA PRO A 712 -7.52 -17.68 20.31
C PRO A 712 -6.75 -16.36 20.20
N VAL A 713 -7.29 -15.39 19.47
CA VAL A 713 -6.70 -14.05 19.35
C VAL A 713 -7.37 -13.12 20.36
N ILE A 714 -6.58 -12.46 21.21
CA ILE A 714 -7.06 -11.40 22.11
C ILE A 714 -6.96 -10.06 21.39
N ASP A 715 -8.11 -9.47 21.05
CA ASP A 715 -8.22 -8.16 20.38
C ASP A 715 -7.92 -7.03 21.38
N ASN A 716 -8.62 -7.01 22.51
CA ASN A 716 -8.37 -6.05 23.58
C ASN A 716 -8.79 -6.56 24.96
N MET A 717 -8.28 -5.87 25.99
CA MET A 717 -8.73 -5.99 27.37
C MET A 717 -9.01 -4.59 27.91
N ILE A 718 -10.24 -4.35 28.33
CA ILE A 718 -10.72 -3.07 28.86
C ILE A 718 -10.91 -3.21 30.36
N VAL A 719 -10.40 -2.24 31.11
CA VAL A 719 -10.52 -2.17 32.57
C VAL A 719 -11.21 -0.86 32.94
N ASP A 720 -12.27 -0.92 33.74
CA ASP A 720 -13.08 0.25 34.10
C ASP A 720 -12.30 1.28 34.94
N LYS A 721 -11.40 0.81 35.81
CA LYS A 721 -10.57 1.63 36.69
C LYS A 721 -9.20 0.97 36.90
N THR A 722 -8.14 1.76 36.77
CA THR A 722 -6.76 1.27 36.97
C THR A 722 -6.08 1.86 38.21
N THR A 723 -6.72 2.81 38.90
CA THR A 723 -6.19 3.48 40.09
C THR A 723 -7.31 3.79 41.10
N GLY A 724 -7.04 3.73 42.40
CA GLY A 724 -8.01 4.12 43.42
C GLY A 724 -7.70 3.60 44.83
N LYS A 725 -8.48 4.03 45.82
CA LYS A 725 -8.36 3.58 47.22
C LYS A 725 -8.77 2.11 47.40
N PHE A 726 -8.09 1.40 48.30
CA PHE A 726 -8.55 0.09 48.77
C PHE A 726 -9.68 0.24 49.82
N PRO A 727 -10.67 -0.68 49.85
CA PRO A 727 -10.86 -1.76 48.89
C PRO A 727 -11.33 -1.23 47.52
N MET A 728 -10.66 -1.65 46.44
CA MET A 728 -10.93 -1.20 45.08
C MET A 728 -11.52 -2.33 44.26
N THR A 729 -12.74 -2.15 43.77
CA THR A 729 -13.34 -3.09 42.81
C THR A 729 -13.04 -2.65 41.38
N VAL A 730 -12.56 -3.60 40.59
CA VAL A 730 -12.20 -3.46 39.18
C VAL A 730 -13.03 -4.45 38.37
N THR A 731 -13.56 -3.98 37.25
CA THR A 731 -14.22 -4.82 36.25
C THR A 731 -13.38 -4.82 34.98
N ALA A 732 -12.95 -6.00 34.55
CA ALA A 732 -12.16 -6.19 33.36
C ALA A 732 -12.92 -7.07 32.35
N LYS A 733 -12.90 -6.65 31.09
CA LYS A 733 -13.54 -7.34 29.98
C LYS A 733 -12.54 -7.58 28.87
N VAL A 734 -12.50 -8.80 28.35
CA VAL A 734 -11.64 -9.19 27.23
C VAL A 734 -12.49 -9.44 25.98
N VAL A 735 -11.99 -9.04 24.82
CA VAL A 735 -12.53 -9.49 23.54
C VAL A 735 -11.51 -10.47 22.96
N ALA A 736 -11.88 -11.74 22.90
CA ALA A 736 -11.07 -12.77 22.25
C ALA A 736 -11.92 -13.57 21.27
N VAL A 737 -11.31 -13.95 20.14
CA VAL A 737 -11.96 -14.70 19.07
C VAL A 737 -11.11 -15.90 18.74
N ASP A 738 -11.72 -17.08 18.74
CA ASP A 738 -11.12 -18.25 18.11
C ASP A 738 -11.46 -18.25 16.62
N LEU A 739 -10.44 -18.43 15.77
CA LEU A 739 -10.55 -18.27 14.32
C LEU A 739 -11.15 -19.52 13.65
N GLU A 740 -11.24 -20.63 14.36
CA GLU A 740 -11.90 -21.87 13.97
C GLU A 740 -13.36 -21.91 14.47
N ASN A 741 -13.77 -20.88 15.23
CA ASN A 741 -15.03 -20.77 15.96
C ASN A 741 -15.18 -21.84 17.06
N ASP A 742 -14.06 -22.31 17.62
CA ASP A 742 -14.05 -23.17 18.79
C ASP A 742 -14.46 -22.38 20.06
N GLN A 743 -14.91 -23.08 21.09
CA GLN A 743 -15.34 -22.44 22.34
C GLN A 743 -14.14 -21.92 23.14
N VAL A 744 -14.17 -20.64 23.56
CA VAL A 744 -13.10 -20.00 24.32
C VAL A 744 -13.40 -19.97 25.82
N SER A 745 -12.39 -20.24 26.64
CA SER A 745 -12.36 -20.05 28.10
C SER A 745 -11.25 -19.08 28.50
N TYR A 746 -11.35 -18.49 29.69
CA TYR A 746 -10.46 -17.41 30.14
C TYR A 746 -9.87 -17.72 31.52
N VAL A 747 -8.57 -17.55 31.66
CA VAL A 747 -7.84 -17.60 32.94
C VAL A 747 -7.31 -16.22 33.25
N TRP A 748 -7.94 -15.54 34.20
CA TRP A 748 -7.53 -14.22 34.68
C TRP A 748 -6.46 -14.39 35.76
N ASP A 749 -5.29 -13.81 35.56
CA ASP A 749 -4.25 -13.65 36.57
C ASP A 749 -4.35 -12.23 37.14
N LEU A 750 -4.69 -12.15 38.42
CA LEU A 750 -5.02 -10.90 39.12
C LEU A 750 -3.77 -10.15 39.60
N GLY A 751 -2.56 -10.63 39.28
CA GLY A 751 -1.31 -9.96 39.62
C GLY A 751 -0.90 -10.06 41.10
N ASN A 752 -1.72 -10.71 41.94
CA ASN A 752 -1.45 -10.97 43.36
C ASN A 752 -1.11 -12.45 43.65
N GLY A 753 -0.93 -13.26 42.59
CA GLY A 753 -0.72 -14.71 42.68
C GLY A 753 -2.02 -15.53 42.68
N GLU A 754 -3.20 -14.90 42.66
CA GLU A 754 -4.48 -15.56 42.44
C GLU A 754 -4.83 -15.60 40.96
N THR A 755 -5.33 -16.76 40.50
CA THR A 755 -5.92 -16.92 39.17
C THR A 755 -7.40 -17.31 39.25
N LYS A 756 -8.20 -16.91 38.26
CA LYS A 756 -9.63 -17.23 38.15
C LYS A 756 -9.96 -17.71 36.75
N GLU A 757 -10.57 -18.88 36.64
CA GLU A 757 -11.04 -19.43 35.37
C GLU A 757 -12.54 -19.14 35.17
N THR A 758 -12.92 -18.79 33.94
CA THR A 758 -14.30 -18.46 33.55
C THR A 758 -14.53 -18.73 32.07
N THR A 759 -15.78 -18.94 31.66
CA THR A 759 -16.20 -18.95 30.25
C THR A 759 -16.76 -17.60 29.80
N GLU A 760 -17.03 -16.70 30.74
CA GLU A 760 -17.49 -15.35 30.45
C GLU A 760 -16.29 -14.44 30.14
N PRO A 761 -16.37 -13.58 29.11
CA PRO A 761 -15.29 -12.67 28.73
C PRO A 761 -15.12 -11.48 29.70
N GLU A 762 -15.63 -11.57 30.93
CA GLU A 762 -15.66 -10.49 31.91
C GLU A 762 -15.41 -11.03 33.33
N ILE A 763 -14.67 -10.27 34.12
CA ILE A 763 -14.46 -10.53 35.55
C ILE A 763 -14.60 -9.25 36.37
N SER A 764 -15.13 -9.38 37.58
CA SER A 764 -15.10 -8.33 38.60
C SER A 764 -14.35 -8.84 39.83
N TYR A 765 -13.36 -8.07 40.29
CA TYR A 765 -12.52 -8.43 41.44
C TYR A 765 -12.26 -7.23 42.35
N THR A 766 -12.23 -7.48 43.66
CA THR A 766 -11.96 -6.46 44.69
C THR A 766 -10.57 -6.66 45.29
N TYR A 767 -9.70 -5.68 45.14
CA TYR A 767 -8.40 -5.63 45.79
C TYR A 767 -8.52 -4.98 47.17
N ASP A 768 -8.32 -5.78 48.22
CA ASP A 768 -8.47 -5.33 49.61
C ASP A 768 -7.21 -4.66 50.20
N ASN A 769 -6.06 -4.83 49.56
CA ASN A 769 -4.78 -4.30 50.03
C ASN A 769 -4.16 -3.33 49.03
N ALA A 770 -3.48 -2.30 49.55
CA ALA A 770 -2.65 -1.43 48.73
C ALA A 770 -1.52 -2.22 48.04
N GLY A 771 -1.24 -1.91 46.79
CA GLY A 771 -0.26 -2.63 45.98
C GLY A 771 -0.37 -2.29 44.49
N GLU A 772 0.62 -2.76 43.75
CA GLU A 772 0.64 -2.71 42.29
C GLU A 772 0.44 -4.13 41.78
N TYR A 773 -0.56 -4.33 40.93
CA TYR A 773 -0.96 -5.63 40.41
C TYR A 773 -1.00 -5.58 38.88
N ASP A 774 -0.37 -6.55 38.23
CA ASP A 774 -0.43 -6.68 36.77
C ASP A 774 -1.54 -7.65 36.39
N LEU A 775 -2.70 -7.10 36.01
CA LEU A 775 -3.83 -7.90 35.54
C LEU A 775 -3.54 -8.42 34.13
N THR A 776 -3.65 -9.73 33.94
CA THR A 776 -3.59 -10.38 32.61
C THR A 776 -4.70 -11.41 32.45
N VAL A 777 -5.02 -11.75 31.21
CA VAL A 777 -5.94 -12.84 30.88
C VAL A 777 -5.32 -13.75 29.84
N GLU A 778 -5.48 -15.06 30.05
CA GLU A 778 -5.14 -16.10 29.08
C GLU A 778 -6.43 -16.67 28.49
N ALA A 779 -6.63 -16.55 27.18
CA ALA A 779 -7.76 -17.13 26.45
C ALA A 779 -7.34 -18.50 25.91
N LYS A 780 -8.17 -19.54 26.11
CA LYS A 780 -7.92 -20.93 25.72
C LYS A 780 -9.06 -21.49 24.90
N ASP A 781 -8.76 -22.17 23.80
CA ASP A 781 -9.74 -22.95 23.05
C ASP A 781 -10.02 -24.33 23.69
N ASP A 782 -10.90 -25.10 23.07
CA ASP A 782 -11.31 -26.44 23.51
C ASP A 782 -10.26 -27.55 23.25
N LYS A 783 -9.18 -27.22 22.53
CA LYS A 783 -8.01 -28.07 22.27
C LYS A 783 -6.79 -27.65 23.09
N ASN A 784 -6.97 -26.71 24.02
CA ASN A 784 -5.97 -26.15 24.94
C ASN A 784 -4.89 -25.26 24.30
N ALA A 785 -5.05 -24.77 23.07
CA ALA A 785 -4.18 -23.70 22.58
C ALA A 785 -4.59 -22.37 23.24
N ALA A 786 -3.60 -21.55 23.59
CA ALA A 786 -3.79 -20.41 24.48
C ALA A 786 -3.06 -19.16 23.99
N ALA A 787 -3.65 -17.99 24.23
CA ALA A 787 -2.98 -16.69 24.08
C ALA A 787 -3.12 -15.86 25.35
N LYS A 788 -2.08 -15.10 25.69
CA LYS A 788 -2.04 -14.25 26.89
C LYS A 788 -2.04 -12.78 26.51
N SER A 789 -2.84 -11.97 27.22
CA SER A 789 -2.91 -10.52 27.03
C SER A 789 -1.63 -9.83 27.49
N ASN A 790 -1.41 -8.60 27.01
CA ASN A 790 -0.50 -7.67 27.67
C ASN A 790 -0.97 -7.40 29.12
N ALA A 791 -0.03 -7.06 30.00
CA ALA A 791 -0.33 -6.68 31.39
C ALA A 791 -0.98 -5.29 31.46
N THR A 792 -2.08 -5.19 32.21
CA THR A 792 -2.67 -3.90 32.59
C THR A 792 -2.37 -3.60 34.05
N PRO A 793 -1.57 -2.56 34.35
CA PRO A 793 -1.18 -2.26 35.72
C PRO A 793 -2.36 -1.64 36.49
N ILE A 794 -2.70 -2.24 37.62
CA ILE A 794 -3.71 -1.78 38.58
C ILE A 794 -2.99 -1.28 39.83
N VAL A 795 -3.21 -0.02 40.16
CA VAL A 795 -2.57 0.66 41.28
C VAL A 795 -3.62 0.88 42.37
N VAL A 796 -3.53 0.12 43.45
CA VAL A 796 -4.52 0.14 44.53
C VAL A 796 -3.91 0.78 45.76
N GLY A 797 -4.61 1.73 46.36
CA GLY A 797 -4.14 2.51 47.50
C GLY A 797 -3.53 3.87 47.16
N ASN A 798 -3.49 4.24 45.87
CA ASN A 798 -3.28 5.60 45.40
C ASN A 798 -4.27 5.95 44.27
N SER A 799 -4.86 7.13 44.29
CA SER A 799 -5.85 7.65 43.34
C SER A 799 -5.23 8.79 42.53
N ARG A 800 -5.63 8.94 41.26
CA ARG A 800 -5.14 10.08 40.47
C ARG A 800 -5.65 11.40 41.05
N PRO A 801 -4.79 12.42 41.21
CA PRO A 801 -5.24 13.76 41.63
C PRO A 801 -6.17 14.41 40.61
N ASP A 802 -7.19 15.11 41.10
CA ASP A 802 -8.10 15.93 40.31
C ASP A 802 -7.56 17.37 40.22
N ILE A 803 -7.58 17.95 39.02
CA ILE A 803 -7.09 19.31 38.78
C ILE A 803 -8.24 20.14 38.22
N ALA A 804 -8.45 21.32 38.79
CA ALA A 804 -9.38 22.33 38.30
C ALA A 804 -8.61 23.59 37.91
N ILE A 805 -8.99 24.20 36.79
CA ILE A 805 -8.50 25.52 36.37
C ILE A 805 -9.70 26.46 36.39
N ASP A 806 -9.63 27.53 37.18
CA ASP A 806 -10.69 28.54 37.29
C ASP A 806 -10.23 29.84 36.62
N LEU A 807 -10.97 30.33 35.62
CA LEU A 807 -10.76 31.66 35.04
C LEU A 807 -11.49 32.71 35.90
N GLN A 808 -10.75 33.39 36.78
CA GLN A 808 -11.26 34.37 37.75
C GLN A 808 -11.41 35.79 37.19
N GLY A 809 -10.84 36.07 36.01
CA GLY A 809 -10.92 37.37 35.35
C GLY A 809 -10.50 37.30 33.88
N GLY A 810 -10.93 38.29 33.09
CA GLY A 810 -10.76 38.28 31.62
C GLY A 810 -11.98 37.71 30.89
N ASN A 811 -11.88 37.64 29.56
CA ASN A 811 -12.98 37.18 28.71
C ASN A 811 -13.04 35.65 28.68
N SER A 812 -14.18 35.08 29.07
CA SER A 812 -14.38 33.62 29.15
C SER A 812 -14.77 32.96 27.82
N SER A 813 -15.05 33.75 26.77
CA SER A 813 -15.54 33.26 25.48
C SER A 813 -14.45 33.16 24.42
N PHE A 814 -13.40 33.96 24.56
CA PHE A 814 -12.23 34.01 23.69
C PHE A 814 -11.09 34.78 24.37
N PHE A 815 -9.85 34.57 23.95
CA PHE A 815 -8.76 35.45 24.33
C PHE A 815 -8.69 36.66 23.39
N ILE A 816 -8.36 37.83 23.95
CA ILE A 816 -8.12 39.06 23.20
C ILE A 816 -6.65 39.44 23.43
N ALA A 817 -5.90 39.66 22.34
CA ALA A 817 -4.51 40.09 22.42
C ALA A 817 -4.37 41.34 23.31
N GLY A 818 -3.47 41.30 24.29
CA GLY A 818 -3.24 42.40 25.22
C GLY A 818 -4.26 42.56 26.36
N VAL A 819 -5.38 41.82 26.37
CA VAL A 819 -6.35 41.85 27.49
C VAL A 819 -6.02 40.76 28.50
N PRO A 820 -5.70 41.09 29.76
CA PRO A 820 -5.27 40.09 30.72
C PRO A 820 -6.38 39.09 31.13
N ILE A 821 -6.00 37.82 31.30
CA ILE A 821 -6.81 36.71 31.81
C ILE A 821 -6.24 36.30 33.17
N THR A 822 -7.05 36.33 34.21
CA THR A 822 -6.65 35.89 35.55
C THR A 822 -7.14 34.47 35.75
N TYR A 823 -6.24 33.55 36.13
CA TYR A 823 -6.56 32.15 36.39
C TYR A 823 -6.10 31.72 37.78
N LYS A 824 -6.72 30.65 38.28
CA LYS A 824 -6.32 29.93 39.49
C LYS A 824 -6.41 28.43 39.25
N VAL A 825 -5.34 27.72 39.53
CA VAL A 825 -5.29 26.25 39.52
C VAL A 825 -5.56 25.76 40.94
N THR A 826 -6.49 24.81 41.06
CA THR A 826 -6.77 24.10 42.31
C THR A 826 -6.54 22.62 42.07
N VAL A 827 -5.78 21.99 42.94
CA VAL A 827 -5.51 20.55 42.91
C VAL A 827 -6.21 19.93 44.11
N THR A 828 -6.94 18.85 43.88
CA THR A 828 -7.54 18.02 44.92
C THR A 828 -6.98 16.62 44.79
N ASP A 829 -6.29 16.15 45.81
CA ASP A 829 -5.89 14.75 45.89
C ASP A 829 -6.99 13.98 46.65
N PRO A 830 -7.72 13.04 46.00
CA PRO A 830 -8.74 12.25 46.66
C PRO A 830 -8.24 11.50 47.89
N ASP A 831 -6.93 11.25 48.00
CA ASP A 831 -6.31 10.42 49.03
C ASP A 831 -5.87 11.16 50.29
N GLY A 832 -6.09 12.48 50.36
CA GLY A 832 -6.08 13.21 51.62
C GLY A 832 -4.71 13.69 52.09
N ASN A 833 -3.78 13.99 51.18
CA ASN A 833 -2.65 14.86 51.52
C ASN A 833 -3.20 16.27 51.84
N GLU A 834 -3.27 16.64 53.12
CA GLU A 834 -3.74 17.97 53.55
C GLU A 834 -2.78 19.10 53.09
N ASP A 835 -1.56 18.77 52.65
CA ASP A 835 -0.57 19.69 52.10
C ASP A 835 -0.15 19.30 50.67
N ILE A 836 -0.84 19.82 49.66
CA ILE A 836 -0.44 19.71 48.24
C ILE A 836 0.88 20.47 48.03
N ASP A 837 1.95 19.77 47.61
CA ASP A 837 3.25 20.40 47.31
C ASP A 837 3.17 21.28 46.04
N PRO A 838 3.31 22.62 46.17
CA PRO A 838 3.27 23.52 45.03
C PRO A 838 4.42 23.31 44.03
N ALA A 839 5.53 22.69 44.44
CA ALA A 839 6.69 22.44 43.57
C ALA A 839 6.41 21.36 42.51
N ASN A 840 5.41 20.49 42.74
CA ASN A 840 5.02 19.43 41.82
C ASN A 840 3.87 19.82 40.89
N ILE A 841 3.44 21.09 40.92
CA ILE A 841 2.40 21.59 40.02
C ILE A 841 3.06 22.30 38.84
N PHE A 842 2.74 21.81 37.64
CA PHE A 842 3.22 22.40 36.39
C PHE A 842 2.06 23.05 35.63
N VAL A 843 2.21 24.33 35.30
CA VAL A 843 1.23 25.13 34.55
C VAL A 843 1.89 25.70 33.29
N SER A 844 1.28 25.50 32.12
CA SER A 844 1.76 26.02 30.84
C SER A 844 0.65 26.71 30.04
N VAL A 845 1.05 27.60 29.14
CA VAL A 845 0.18 28.22 28.15
C VAL A 845 0.72 27.93 26.76
N ASP A 846 -0.16 27.49 25.86
CA ASP A 846 0.15 27.21 24.47
C ASP A 846 -0.81 27.98 23.55
N TYR A 847 -0.33 28.32 22.35
CA TYR A 847 -1.14 28.94 21.30
C TYR A 847 -1.20 28.01 20.07
N LEU A 848 -2.39 27.70 19.59
CA LEU A 848 -2.63 26.73 18.51
C LEU A 848 -3.45 27.35 17.36
N GLU A 849 -3.27 26.82 16.15
CA GLU A 849 -3.96 27.32 14.93
C GLU A 849 -5.42 26.84 14.79
N GLY A 850 -5.86 25.80 15.54
CA GLY A 850 -7.24 25.25 15.47
C GLY A 850 -7.66 24.30 16.61
N MET A 851 -8.98 24.07 16.77
CA MET A 851 -9.61 23.24 17.82
C MET A 851 -10.01 21.84 17.30
N ASP A 852 -9.05 21.00 16.90
CA ASP A 852 -9.36 19.57 16.67
C ASP A 852 -9.46 18.84 18.01
N GLU A 853 -10.36 17.87 18.17
CA GLU A 853 -10.63 17.19 19.45
C GLU A 853 -9.43 16.36 19.94
N VAL A 854 -8.49 16.02 19.05
CA VAL A 854 -7.21 15.36 19.37
C VAL A 854 -6.17 16.34 19.94
N ASN A 855 -6.38 17.66 19.78
CA ASN A 855 -5.48 18.72 20.29
C ASN A 855 -5.64 18.99 21.81
N LYS A 856 -6.54 18.27 22.50
CA LYS A 856 -6.94 18.55 23.90
C LYS A 856 -5.86 18.26 24.95
N SER A 857 -4.69 17.74 24.58
CA SER A 857 -3.63 17.29 25.51
C SER A 857 -2.24 17.93 25.27
N LEU A 858 -2.14 18.98 24.46
CA LEU A 858 -0.88 19.31 23.78
C LEU A 858 0.25 19.92 24.64
N GLY A 859 -0.03 20.42 25.84
CA GLY A 859 1.00 21.07 26.69
C GLY A 859 2.11 20.12 27.18
N HIS A 860 1.84 18.81 27.22
CA HIS A 860 2.85 17.77 27.50
C HIS A 860 3.31 17.03 26.22
N GLN A 861 2.71 17.32 25.06
CA GLN A 861 2.86 16.52 23.83
C GLN A 861 3.97 16.96 22.88
N GLN A 862 4.85 17.91 23.20
CA GLN A 862 6.12 17.99 22.45
C GLN A 862 6.89 16.65 22.52
N VAL A 863 6.75 15.94 23.64
CA VAL A 863 7.25 14.57 23.79
C VAL A 863 6.42 13.58 22.96
N SER A 864 5.10 13.74 22.88
CA SER A 864 4.21 12.83 22.13
C SER A 864 4.29 13.01 20.61
N ALA A 865 4.43 14.22 20.07
CA ALA A 865 4.58 14.44 18.63
C ALA A 865 5.96 13.99 18.14
N ALA A 866 7.01 14.14 18.96
CA ALA A 866 8.32 13.55 18.68
C ALA A 866 8.25 12.00 18.72
N VAL A 867 7.51 11.42 19.66
CA VAL A 867 7.31 9.97 19.75
C VAL A 867 6.42 9.42 18.62
N THR A 868 5.30 10.07 18.29
CA THR A 868 4.40 9.68 17.19
C THR A 868 5.06 9.92 15.83
N GLY A 869 5.72 11.07 15.64
CA GLY A 869 6.48 11.36 14.43
C GLY A 869 7.63 10.38 14.25
N LYS A 870 8.34 10.00 15.33
CA LYS A 870 9.35 8.93 15.30
C LYS A 870 8.74 7.57 14.97
N ALA A 871 7.62 7.20 15.60
CA ALA A 871 6.92 5.95 15.31
C ALA A 871 6.45 5.87 13.85
N LEU A 872 5.89 6.95 13.29
CA LEU A 872 5.52 7.05 11.88
C LEU A 872 6.76 6.96 10.97
N THR A 873 7.85 7.62 11.34
CA THR A 873 9.11 7.58 10.58
C THR A 873 9.70 6.17 10.55
N LEU A 874 9.60 5.43 11.65
CA LEU A 874 10.05 4.04 11.78
C LEU A 874 9.08 3.02 11.17
N GLY A 875 7.79 3.38 11.07
CA GLY A 875 6.73 2.54 10.48
C GLY A 875 6.59 2.68 8.97
N LEU A 876 7.24 3.68 8.35
CA LEU A 876 7.30 3.89 6.90
C LEU A 876 8.69 3.48 6.36
N ASP A 877 8.82 3.42 5.03
CA ASP A 877 10.09 3.16 4.32
C ASP A 877 11.11 4.32 4.44
N CYS A 878 10.75 5.39 5.14
CA CYS A 878 11.64 6.51 5.49
C CYS A 878 12.93 6.04 6.20
N LYS A 879 12.83 5.03 7.08
CA LYS A 879 13.97 4.49 7.83
C LYS A 879 15.03 3.84 6.93
N THR A 880 14.62 3.33 5.77
CA THR A 880 15.50 2.67 4.81
C THR A 880 16.53 3.65 4.23
N CYS A 881 16.15 4.91 4.02
CA CYS A 881 17.01 5.90 3.39
C CYS A 881 17.59 6.94 4.36
N HIS A 882 17.02 7.09 5.55
CA HIS A 882 17.39 8.12 6.52
C HIS A 882 17.54 7.52 7.91
N LYS A 883 18.61 7.90 8.64
CA LYS A 883 18.76 7.60 10.07
C LYS A 883 18.66 8.88 10.89
N GLU A 884 18.53 8.73 12.21
CA GLU A 884 18.44 9.86 13.14
C GLU A 884 19.70 10.74 13.08
N ALA A 885 20.89 10.16 13.29
CA ALA A 885 22.14 10.92 13.44
C ALA A 885 23.25 10.56 12.42
N GLU A 886 23.12 9.46 11.68
CA GLU A 886 24.13 8.98 10.71
C GLU A 886 23.62 9.08 9.27
N ALA A 887 24.43 9.54 8.34
CA ALA A 887 24.05 9.52 6.93
C ALA A 887 23.86 8.09 6.42
N SER A 888 22.86 7.88 5.56
CA SER A 888 22.61 6.62 4.83
C SER A 888 22.62 6.95 3.34
N ILE A 889 21.65 6.46 2.56
CA ILE A 889 21.40 6.93 1.18
C ILE A 889 21.05 8.42 1.15
N GLY A 890 20.14 8.84 2.04
CA GLY A 890 19.73 10.23 2.23
C GLY A 890 20.45 10.90 3.40
N PRO A 891 20.27 12.23 3.58
CA PRO A 891 20.80 12.95 4.74
C PRO A 891 20.16 12.44 6.04
N ASN A 892 20.90 12.43 7.15
CA ASN A 892 20.32 12.09 8.45
C ASN A 892 19.33 13.15 8.94
N TYR A 893 18.41 12.76 9.82
CA TYR A 893 17.36 13.65 10.32
C TYR A 893 17.94 14.81 11.12
N THR A 894 19.03 14.64 11.87
CA THR A 894 19.71 15.72 12.59
C THR A 894 20.25 16.81 11.65
N ASP A 895 20.85 16.45 10.52
CA ASP A 895 21.37 17.39 9.53
C ASP A 895 20.23 18.14 8.82
N VAL A 896 19.13 17.43 8.52
CA VAL A 896 17.91 18.05 8.02
C VAL A 896 17.36 19.05 9.05
N ALA A 897 17.26 18.64 10.32
CA ALA A 897 16.82 19.49 11.42
C ALA A 897 17.70 20.74 11.54
N GLN A 898 19.02 20.57 11.50
CA GLN A 898 19.99 21.64 11.65
C GLN A 898 19.98 22.62 10.46
N LYS A 899 19.83 22.12 9.22
CA LYS A 899 19.73 22.96 8.02
C LYS A 899 18.48 23.86 8.05
N TYR A 900 17.38 23.35 8.61
CA TYR A 900 16.08 24.03 8.61
C TYR A 900 15.68 24.63 9.96
N LYS A 901 16.56 24.61 10.97
CA LYS A 901 16.25 25.05 12.35
C LYS A 901 15.71 26.48 12.42
N ASP A 902 16.27 27.37 11.62
CA ASP A 902 15.95 28.81 11.61
C ASP A 902 14.89 29.18 10.54
N ASP A 903 14.45 28.23 9.70
CA ASP A 903 13.46 28.49 8.66
C ASP A 903 12.03 28.30 9.20
N ARG A 904 11.30 29.41 9.32
CA ARG A 904 9.90 29.43 9.76
C ARG A 904 8.94 28.70 8.82
N ARG A 905 9.35 28.40 7.58
CA ARG A 905 8.58 27.65 6.57
C ARG A 905 8.99 26.17 6.47
N ALA A 906 9.95 25.73 7.28
CA ALA A 906 10.54 24.39 7.24
C ALA A 906 9.48 23.28 7.30
N THR A 907 8.54 23.34 8.24
CA THR A 907 7.56 22.25 8.43
C THR A 907 6.70 22.03 7.18
N GLY A 908 6.17 23.09 6.58
CA GLY A 908 5.37 22.97 5.35
C GLY A 908 6.20 22.57 4.12
N TYR A 909 7.49 22.93 4.08
CA TYR A 909 8.40 22.46 3.04
C TYR A 909 8.70 20.96 3.18
N LEU A 910 9.03 20.50 4.39
CA LEU A 910 9.31 19.09 4.68
C LEU A 910 8.07 18.22 4.45
N GLN A 911 6.88 18.65 4.85
CA GLN A 911 5.62 17.94 4.55
C GLN A 911 5.44 17.68 3.06
N ARG A 912 5.57 18.73 2.22
CA ARG A 912 5.46 18.58 0.76
C ARG A 912 6.55 17.69 0.18
N LYS A 913 7.76 17.73 0.74
CA LYS A 913 8.87 16.86 0.32
C LYS A 913 8.63 15.39 0.72
N ILE A 914 8.04 15.12 1.87
CA ILE A 914 7.65 13.77 2.29
C ILE A 914 6.59 13.21 1.34
N ILE A 915 5.54 13.98 1.07
CA ILE A 915 4.40 13.53 0.24
C ILE A 915 4.78 13.39 -1.23
N ASN A 916 5.49 14.37 -1.80
CA ASN A 916 5.78 14.42 -3.24
C ASN A 916 7.16 13.84 -3.61
N GLY A 917 8.01 13.59 -2.62
CA GLY A 917 9.42 13.26 -2.83
C GLY A 917 10.22 14.42 -3.41
N GLY A 918 11.43 14.11 -3.90
CA GLY A 918 12.21 15.02 -4.73
C GLY A 918 13.71 14.74 -4.73
N SER A 919 14.45 15.50 -5.53
CA SER A 919 15.90 15.37 -5.70
C SER A 919 16.62 16.73 -5.65
N GLY A 920 17.95 16.73 -5.66
CA GLY A 920 18.80 17.91 -5.93
C GLY A 920 19.14 18.79 -4.72
N VAL A 921 18.46 18.64 -3.58
CA VAL A 921 18.71 19.47 -2.38
C VAL A 921 19.91 18.99 -1.55
N TRP A 922 20.18 17.69 -1.63
CA TRP A 922 21.22 16.98 -0.86
C TRP A 922 22.07 16.06 -1.75
N GLY A 923 21.96 16.17 -3.08
CA GLY A 923 22.60 15.29 -4.05
C GLY A 923 21.64 14.83 -5.15
N ASP A 924 22.14 13.95 -6.02
CA ASP A 924 21.39 13.41 -7.16
C ASP A 924 20.48 12.23 -6.77
N VAL A 925 20.69 11.67 -5.57
CA VAL A 925 19.83 10.61 -5.03
C VAL A 925 18.43 11.15 -4.77
N VAL A 926 17.44 10.43 -5.29
CA VAL A 926 16.05 10.84 -5.31
C VAL A 926 15.33 10.31 -4.07
N MET A 927 14.63 11.18 -3.34
CA MET A 927 13.72 10.80 -2.25
C MET A 927 12.35 10.37 -2.82
N PRO A 928 11.87 9.13 -2.63
CA PRO A 928 10.55 8.66 -3.07
C PRO A 928 9.39 9.51 -2.54
N ALA A 929 8.26 9.47 -3.25
CA ALA A 929 7.03 10.15 -2.83
C ALA A 929 6.20 9.24 -1.93
N HIS A 930 5.55 9.80 -0.92
CA HIS A 930 4.61 9.10 -0.04
C HIS A 930 3.20 9.71 -0.16
N PRO A 931 2.51 9.56 -1.31
CA PRO A 931 1.25 10.23 -1.58
C PRO A 931 0.10 9.78 -0.66
N LYS A 932 0.26 8.60 -0.02
CA LYS A 932 -0.70 8.03 0.94
C LYS A 932 -0.52 8.56 2.36
N VAL A 933 0.60 9.22 2.67
CA VAL A 933 0.82 9.88 3.96
C VAL A 933 0.00 11.16 3.98
N THR A 934 -0.87 11.28 4.97
CA THR A 934 -1.71 12.46 5.15
C THR A 934 -0.87 13.69 5.49
N MET A 935 -1.41 14.88 5.22
CA MET A 935 -0.76 16.13 5.62
C MET A 935 -0.47 16.22 7.12
N ASP A 936 -1.28 15.56 7.95
CA ASP A 936 -1.08 15.52 9.40
C ASP A 936 0.04 14.56 9.80
N GLU A 937 0.07 13.33 9.26
CA GLU A 937 1.17 12.39 9.49
C GLU A 937 2.52 12.97 9.01
N ALA A 938 2.53 13.60 7.83
CA ALA A 938 3.71 14.30 7.31
C ALA A 938 4.13 15.47 8.23
N ARG A 939 3.18 16.13 8.90
CA ARG A 939 3.47 17.17 9.90
C ARG A 939 4.11 16.56 11.14
N GLN A 940 3.61 15.44 11.66
CA GLN A 940 4.19 14.74 12.82
C GLN A 940 5.63 14.31 12.54
N ILE A 941 5.88 13.72 11.37
CA ILE A 941 7.24 13.35 10.92
C ILE A 941 8.14 14.58 10.85
N ALA A 942 7.69 15.67 10.23
CA ALA A 942 8.48 16.91 10.14
C ALA A 942 8.76 17.56 11.51
N LEU A 943 7.83 17.45 12.46
CA LEU A 943 8.02 17.94 13.83
C LEU A 943 9.03 17.10 14.60
N TYR A 944 8.98 15.77 14.48
CA TYR A 944 10.00 14.89 15.03
C TYR A 944 11.38 15.23 14.48
N ILE A 945 11.55 15.31 13.15
CA ILE A 945 12.84 15.66 12.54
C ILE A 945 13.35 16.98 13.11
N ARG A 946 12.52 18.03 13.14
CA ARG A 946 12.92 19.34 13.66
C ARG A 946 13.28 19.32 15.15
N SER A 947 12.66 18.46 15.95
CA SER A 947 12.94 18.32 17.38
C SER A 947 14.39 17.89 17.65
N LEU A 948 15.02 17.20 16.70
CA LEU A 948 16.41 16.74 16.81
C LEU A 948 17.45 17.87 16.79
N ALA A 949 17.04 19.11 16.50
CA ALA A 949 17.91 20.29 16.59
C ALA A 949 17.89 20.98 17.97
N ASP A 950 17.01 20.59 18.90
CA ASP A 950 16.78 21.32 20.16
C ASP A 950 17.47 20.65 21.37
N THR A 951 18.39 21.36 22.03
CA THR A 951 19.26 20.83 23.10
C THR A 951 18.77 21.13 24.53
N GLY A 952 17.46 21.22 24.77
CA GLY A 952 16.90 21.10 26.12
C GLY A 952 16.69 22.38 26.93
N VAL A 953 16.03 23.40 26.39
CA VAL A 953 15.50 24.50 27.22
C VAL A 953 14.17 24.08 27.87
N LYS A 954 14.21 23.64 29.14
CA LYS A 954 12.99 23.44 29.95
C LYS A 954 12.27 24.78 30.14
N GLN A 955 11.06 24.93 29.59
CA GLN A 955 10.19 26.07 29.92
C GLN A 955 9.84 26.03 31.41
N LYS A 956 9.94 27.18 32.11
CA LYS A 956 9.56 27.30 33.52
C LYS A 956 8.03 27.29 33.65
N SER A 957 7.51 26.50 34.61
CA SER A 957 6.10 26.49 35.01
C SER A 957 5.59 27.90 35.37
N LEU A 958 4.36 28.22 34.97
CA LEU A 958 3.65 29.42 35.42
C LEU A 958 3.17 29.27 36.88
N PRO A 959 2.93 30.36 37.62
CA PRO A 959 2.43 30.29 39.00
C PRO A 959 1.00 29.74 39.08
N LEU A 960 0.65 29.12 40.22
CA LEU A 960 -0.68 28.53 40.48
C LEU A 960 -1.86 29.50 40.36
N ALA A 961 -1.61 30.78 40.64
CA ALA A 961 -2.55 31.84 40.36
C ALA A 961 -1.77 32.99 39.74
N GLY A 962 -2.32 33.56 38.67
CA GLY A 962 -1.62 34.58 37.93
C GLY A 962 -2.48 35.27 36.90
N THR A 963 -1.89 36.29 36.30
CA THR A 963 -2.50 37.05 35.22
C THR A 963 -1.69 36.81 33.95
N LEU A 964 -2.35 36.25 32.95
CA LEU A 964 -1.80 35.96 31.64
C LEU A 964 -2.22 37.04 30.65
N VAL A 965 -1.27 37.65 29.94
CA VAL A 965 -1.58 38.62 28.87
C VAL A 965 -1.41 37.92 27.53
N PRO A 966 -2.50 37.64 26.77
CA PRO A 966 -2.39 36.91 25.52
C PRO A 966 -1.52 37.64 24.49
N GLN A 967 -0.52 36.95 23.94
CA GLN A 967 0.36 37.44 22.86
C GLN A 967 0.39 36.45 21.68
N PRO A 968 -0.74 36.27 20.97
CA PRO A 968 -0.83 35.35 19.83
C PRO A 968 0.01 35.81 18.63
N SER A 969 0.54 34.85 17.88
CA SER A 969 0.99 35.04 16.50
C SER A 969 -0.19 35.21 15.54
N PRO A 970 0.00 35.70 14.30
CA PRO A 970 -1.09 35.93 13.35
C PRO A 970 -1.91 34.69 12.97
N THR A 971 -1.37 33.49 13.16
CA THR A 971 -2.03 32.21 12.85
C THR A 971 -2.69 31.55 14.06
N ASP A 972 -2.41 32.04 15.28
CA ASP A 972 -2.90 31.47 16.53
C ASP A 972 -4.38 31.81 16.76
N ASN A 973 -5.21 30.78 16.85
CA ASN A 973 -6.67 30.91 17.02
C ASN A 973 -7.20 30.21 18.29
N VAL A 974 -6.34 29.57 19.08
CA VAL A 974 -6.69 28.93 20.35
C VAL A 974 -5.57 29.18 21.35
N LEU A 975 -5.93 29.54 22.57
CA LEU A 975 -5.05 29.56 23.73
C LEU A 975 -5.43 28.39 24.63
N VAL A 976 -4.46 27.55 24.97
CA VAL A 976 -4.64 26.38 25.84
C VAL A 976 -3.86 26.63 27.13
N LEU A 977 -4.54 26.66 28.27
CA LEU A 977 -3.94 26.71 29.60
C LEU A 977 -3.99 25.31 30.20
N THR A 978 -2.85 24.68 30.43
CA THR A 978 -2.74 23.31 30.97
C THR A 978 -2.15 23.34 32.37
N ALA A 979 -2.69 22.52 33.27
CA ALA A 979 -2.16 22.30 34.60
C ALA A 979 -2.03 20.80 34.90
N SER A 980 -0.94 20.40 35.54
CA SER A 980 -0.68 19.02 35.96
C SER A 980 -0.09 18.99 37.36
N TYR A 981 -0.34 17.92 38.10
CA TYR A 981 0.19 17.69 39.45
C TYR A 981 0.52 16.21 39.61
N THR A 982 1.70 15.94 40.16
CA THR A 982 2.10 14.60 40.57
C THR A 982 2.13 14.53 42.09
N ASP A 983 1.37 13.60 42.66
CA ASP A 983 1.36 13.35 44.10
C ASP A 983 2.71 12.74 44.57
N GLN A 984 2.84 12.41 45.85
CA GLN A 984 4.06 11.82 46.41
C GLN A 984 4.00 10.28 46.51
N GLY A 985 2.94 9.66 45.98
CA GLY A 985 2.56 8.29 46.29
C GLY A 985 1.95 8.17 47.69
N ASN A 986 1.19 7.10 47.93
CA ASN A 986 0.56 6.83 49.22
C ASN A 986 0.70 5.35 49.60
N ASN A 987 0.84 5.04 50.89
CA ASN A 987 0.91 3.67 51.43
C ASN A 987 1.93 2.73 50.74
N GLY A 988 3.08 3.26 50.29
CA GLY A 988 4.12 2.47 49.63
C GLY A 988 3.90 2.22 48.13
N VAL A 989 2.90 2.86 47.54
CA VAL A 989 2.52 2.80 46.12
C VAL A 989 3.04 4.04 45.39
N ARG A 990 3.46 3.90 44.13
CA ARG A 990 4.13 4.97 43.39
C ARG A 990 3.28 6.25 43.19
N PRO A 991 3.93 7.40 42.95
CA PRO A 991 3.24 8.64 42.60
C PRO A 991 2.36 8.56 41.35
N LEU A 992 1.23 9.28 41.35
CA LEU A 992 0.33 9.43 40.21
C LEU A 992 0.17 10.90 39.77
N THR A 993 0.02 11.10 38.46
CA THR A 993 -0.15 12.45 37.86
C THR A 993 -1.58 12.67 37.39
N GLY A 994 -2.18 13.79 37.80
CA GLY A 994 -3.41 14.37 37.24
C GLY A 994 -3.10 15.48 36.22
N VAL A 995 -3.99 15.70 35.25
CA VAL A 995 -3.87 16.77 34.24
C VAL A 995 -5.25 17.36 33.92
N ASN A 996 -5.33 18.68 33.74
CA ASN A 996 -6.52 19.36 33.18
C ASN A 996 -6.10 20.54 32.28
N SER A 997 -6.93 20.92 31.30
CA SER A 997 -6.69 22.02 30.37
C SER A 997 -7.94 22.83 30.06
N ILE A 998 -7.80 24.15 29.92
CA ILE A 998 -8.84 25.09 29.46
C ILE A 998 -8.44 25.73 28.14
N ASN A 999 -9.40 25.77 27.21
CA ASN A 999 -9.20 26.33 25.88
C ASN A 999 -10.02 27.61 25.69
N LEU A 1000 -9.38 28.67 25.21
CA LEU A 1000 -10.03 29.90 24.77
C LEU A 1000 -9.77 30.08 23.27
N ARG A 1001 -10.81 30.20 22.46
CA ARG A 1001 -10.67 30.52 21.03
C ARG A 1001 -10.22 31.98 20.83
N GLY A 1002 -9.76 32.34 19.64
CA GLY A 1002 -9.43 33.71 19.28
C GLY A 1002 -10.67 34.61 19.19
N SER A 1003 -10.49 35.92 19.30
CA SER A 1003 -11.59 36.89 19.32
C SER A 1003 -12.30 37.13 17.97
N THR A 1004 -11.87 36.43 16.92
CA THR A 1004 -12.55 36.40 15.61
C THR A 1004 -13.49 35.20 15.56
N VAL A 1005 -14.78 35.44 15.66
CA VAL A 1005 -15.80 34.39 15.72
C VAL A 1005 -16.43 34.23 14.32
N PRO A 1006 -16.17 33.11 13.61
CA PRO A 1006 -16.79 32.84 12.31
C PRO A 1006 -18.28 32.50 12.47
N PHE A 1007 -19.03 32.61 11.38
CA PHE A 1007 -20.40 32.07 11.34
C PHE A 1007 -20.39 30.54 11.25
N SER A 1008 -21.48 29.92 11.69
CA SER A 1008 -21.70 28.48 11.59
C SER A 1008 -23.03 28.20 10.91
N SER A 1009 -23.27 26.95 10.50
CA SER A 1009 -24.59 26.51 10.00
C SER A 1009 -25.72 26.70 11.01
N ALA A 1010 -25.41 26.85 12.30
CA ALA A 1010 -26.37 27.10 13.38
C ALA A 1010 -26.56 28.59 13.73
N THR A 1011 -25.90 29.52 13.04
CA THR A 1011 -26.02 30.96 13.33
C THR A 1011 -27.45 31.45 13.09
N LYS A 1012 -28.12 31.96 14.14
CA LYS A 1012 -29.48 32.50 14.06
C LYS A 1012 -29.48 33.81 13.27
N ALA A 1013 -30.32 33.89 12.25
CA ALA A 1013 -30.51 35.12 11.50
C ALA A 1013 -31.92 35.23 10.92
N GLN A 1014 -32.40 36.45 10.75
CA GLN A 1014 -33.63 36.79 10.06
C GLN A 1014 -33.32 37.76 8.91
N GLY A 1015 -33.76 37.44 7.70
CA GLY A 1015 -33.50 38.20 6.48
C GLY A 1015 -32.17 37.85 5.80
N PHE A 1016 -31.11 37.53 6.55
CA PHE A 1016 -29.83 37.10 5.97
C PHE A 1016 -29.92 35.71 5.34
N SER A 1017 -29.24 35.50 4.20
CA SER A 1017 -29.17 34.19 3.54
C SER A 1017 -27.81 33.52 3.79
N PRO A 1018 -27.76 32.33 4.43
CA PRO A 1018 -26.50 31.62 4.65
C PRO A 1018 -25.95 31.01 3.35
N VAL A 1019 -24.64 31.11 3.14
CA VAL A 1019 -23.94 30.54 1.97
C VAL A 1019 -22.63 29.90 2.42
N ALA A 1020 -22.36 28.68 1.94
CA ALA A 1020 -21.07 28.01 2.10
C ALA A 1020 -20.19 28.26 0.87
N PHE A 1021 -18.98 28.79 1.06
CA PHE A 1021 -18.04 29.05 -0.02
C PHE A 1021 -16.60 28.83 0.44
N GLY A 1022 -15.85 27.95 -0.26
CA GLY A 1022 -14.44 27.66 0.06
C GLY A 1022 -14.20 27.15 1.48
N GLY A 1023 -15.14 26.36 2.03
CA GLY A 1023 -15.08 25.84 3.40
C GLY A 1023 -15.49 26.83 4.50
N MET A 1024 -15.95 28.04 4.16
CA MET A 1024 -16.42 29.05 5.12
C MET A 1024 -17.94 29.23 5.06
N ASN A 1025 -18.58 29.46 6.21
CA ASN A 1025 -19.98 29.88 6.29
C ASN A 1025 -20.07 31.41 6.26
N LEU A 1026 -20.82 31.96 5.33
CA LEU A 1026 -21.03 33.39 5.12
C LEU A 1026 -22.51 33.75 5.27
N LEU A 1027 -22.81 35.00 5.61
CA LEU A 1027 -24.18 35.52 5.64
C LEU A 1027 -24.35 36.63 4.59
N LEU A 1028 -25.25 36.43 3.62
CA LEU A 1028 -25.60 37.46 2.64
C LEU A 1028 -26.51 38.51 3.25
N LEU A 1029 -26.16 39.77 3.04
CA LEU A 1029 -26.93 40.93 3.48
C LEU A 1029 -28.28 41.02 2.72
N PRO A 1030 -29.41 41.20 3.41
CA PRO A 1030 -30.72 41.38 2.78
C PRO A 1030 -30.95 42.81 2.26
N ASP A 1031 -31.81 42.96 1.24
CA ASP A 1031 -32.24 44.28 0.75
C ASP A 1031 -33.23 44.99 1.69
N ALA A 1032 -34.06 44.23 2.43
CA ALA A 1032 -35.14 44.75 3.27
C ALA A 1032 -34.77 44.94 4.76
N GLY A 1033 -33.50 44.80 5.12
CA GLY A 1033 -33.05 44.77 6.52
C GLY A 1033 -33.19 43.39 7.16
N GLY A 1034 -32.58 43.23 8.33
CA GLY A 1034 -32.57 41.96 9.05
C GLY A 1034 -31.63 41.97 10.25
N TRP A 1035 -31.49 40.83 10.91
CA TRP A 1035 -30.54 40.68 12.01
C TRP A 1035 -29.89 39.29 12.02
N PHE A 1036 -28.73 39.18 12.66
CA PHE A 1036 -28.13 37.90 13.05
C PHE A 1036 -27.68 37.95 14.51
N ALA A 1037 -27.66 36.79 15.17
CA ALA A 1037 -27.29 36.68 16.58
C ALA A 1037 -26.07 35.79 16.80
N MET A 1038 -25.28 36.13 17.82
CA MET A 1038 -24.18 35.30 18.32
C MET A 1038 -24.47 34.89 19.76
N ASP A 1039 -24.37 33.58 20.02
CA ASP A 1039 -24.66 33.00 21.34
C ASP A 1039 -23.44 33.02 22.27
N ASP A 1040 -23.70 33.13 23.58
CA ASP A 1040 -22.75 32.98 24.69
C ASP A 1040 -21.46 33.83 24.57
N ILE A 1041 -21.60 35.10 24.24
CA ILE A 1041 -20.48 36.04 24.10
C ILE A 1041 -20.26 36.84 25.40
N ASP A 1042 -19.11 36.65 26.02
CA ASP A 1042 -18.60 37.50 27.09
C ASP A 1042 -18.13 38.84 26.54
N LEU A 1043 -18.66 39.94 27.07
CA LEU A 1043 -18.29 41.30 26.66
C LEU A 1043 -17.24 41.94 27.58
N LYS A 1044 -16.79 41.25 28.63
CA LYS A 1044 -15.71 41.74 29.50
C LYS A 1044 -14.46 42.02 28.66
N GLY A 1045 -13.95 43.24 28.78
CA GLY A 1045 -12.76 43.71 28.08
C GLY A 1045 -12.95 44.02 26.60
N VAL A 1046 -14.14 43.81 26.04
CA VAL A 1046 -14.48 44.20 24.66
C VAL A 1046 -14.77 45.70 24.60
N ASN A 1047 -14.22 46.38 23.59
CA ASN A 1047 -14.43 47.79 23.31
C ASN A 1047 -15.18 48.02 21.98
N SER A 1048 -14.94 47.17 20.99
CA SER A 1048 -15.65 47.21 19.72
C SER A 1048 -15.87 45.83 19.12
N ALA A 1049 -16.90 45.72 18.30
CA ALA A 1049 -17.16 44.55 17.45
C ALA A 1049 -17.00 44.98 15.99
N MET A 1050 -16.22 44.22 15.22
CA MET A 1050 -15.92 44.49 13.82
C MET A 1050 -16.51 43.40 12.94
N ILE A 1051 -17.46 43.76 12.09
CA ILE A 1051 -18.06 42.84 11.11
C ILE A 1051 -17.23 42.93 9.84
N THR A 1052 -16.68 41.80 9.39
CA THR A 1052 -15.94 41.72 8.13
C THR A 1052 -16.88 41.38 6.99
N ALA A 1053 -16.89 42.19 5.93
CA ALA A 1053 -17.70 42.00 4.74
C ALA A 1053 -16.84 41.86 3.47
N SER A 1054 -17.34 41.11 2.50
CA SER A 1054 -16.70 40.87 1.21
C SER A 1054 -17.74 40.90 0.10
N TRP A 1055 -17.31 41.24 -1.12
CA TRP A 1055 -18.19 41.35 -2.28
C TRP A 1055 -17.42 41.10 -3.57
N ARG A 1056 -18.11 40.62 -4.61
CA ARG A 1056 -17.55 40.51 -5.97
C ARG A 1056 -17.71 41.79 -6.77
N THR A 1057 -18.78 42.54 -6.50
CA THR A 1057 -19.09 43.82 -7.12
C THR A 1057 -19.23 44.85 -6.01
N VAL A 1058 -18.57 46.01 -6.16
CA VAL A 1058 -18.54 47.03 -5.11
C VAL A 1058 -19.97 47.47 -4.74
N PRO A 1059 -20.32 47.50 -3.45
CA PRO A 1059 -21.64 47.94 -2.99
C PRO A 1059 -21.94 49.36 -3.42
N LYS A 1060 -23.19 49.61 -3.84
CA LYS A 1060 -23.63 50.92 -4.35
C LYS A 1060 -23.97 51.91 -3.22
N ALA A 1061 -24.08 51.43 -1.99
CA ALA A 1061 -24.44 52.20 -0.82
C ALA A 1061 -23.67 51.72 0.42
N GLY A 1062 -23.52 52.62 1.40
CA GLY A 1062 -23.01 52.28 2.73
C GLY A 1062 -24.02 51.48 3.55
N VAL A 1063 -23.57 50.87 4.65
CA VAL A 1063 -24.42 50.06 5.55
C VAL A 1063 -24.22 50.46 7.00
N ASP A 1064 -25.32 50.47 7.75
CA ASP A 1064 -25.35 50.78 9.17
C ASP A 1064 -25.79 49.54 9.96
N PHE A 1065 -25.07 49.22 11.04
CA PHE A 1065 -25.39 48.15 11.95
C PHE A 1065 -25.52 48.66 13.39
N GLU A 1066 -26.52 48.12 14.09
CA GLU A 1066 -26.66 48.26 15.54
C GLU A 1066 -26.31 46.94 16.22
N MET A 1067 -25.55 47.00 17.30
CA MET A 1067 -25.31 45.85 18.18
C MET A 1067 -26.24 45.96 19.40
N ARG A 1068 -27.03 44.94 19.68
CA ARG A 1068 -28.09 44.93 20.71
C ARG A 1068 -28.01 43.69 21.59
N LEU A 1069 -28.41 43.84 22.86
CA LEU A 1069 -28.31 42.79 23.87
C LEU A 1069 -29.61 41.97 23.94
N ASN A 1070 -29.49 40.64 23.90
CA ASN A 1070 -30.52 39.62 24.13
C ASN A 1070 -31.73 39.59 23.17
N ALA A 1071 -32.02 40.66 22.43
CA ALA A 1071 -33.11 40.71 21.43
C ALA A 1071 -32.80 41.71 20.30
N PRO A 1072 -33.39 41.58 19.09
CA PRO A 1072 -33.22 42.53 17.98
C PRO A 1072 -33.67 43.96 18.30
N ASP A 1073 -34.60 44.15 19.22
CA ASP A 1073 -35.07 45.45 19.73
C ASP A 1073 -34.58 45.75 21.16
N GLY A 1074 -33.68 44.91 21.69
CA GLY A 1074 -33.13 44.98 23.04
C GLY A 1074 -32.20 46.19 23.27
N GLU A 1075 -31.53 46.22 24.44
CA GLU A 1075 -30.66 47.34 24.82
C GLU A 1075 -29.59 47.57 23.73
N LEU A 1076 -29.48 48.81 23.26
CA LEU A 1076 -28.43 49.21 22.31
C LEU A 1076 -27.06 49.18 23.00
N LEU A 1077 -26.14 48.43 22.41
CA LEU A 1077 -24.76 48.32 22.87
C LEU A 1077 -23.82 49.25 22.09
N GLY A 1078 -24.10 49.50 20.81
CA GLY A 1078 -23.32 50.38 19.96
C GLY A 1078 -23.88 50.48 18.54
N ARG A 1079 -23.38 51.46 17.78
CA ARG A 1079 -23.67 51.64 16.35
C ARG A 1079 -22.38 51.68 15.55
N GLY A 1080 -22.41 51.14 14.34
CA GLY A 1080 -21.31 51.18 13.40
C GLY A 1080 -21.81 51.38 11.99
N SER A 1081 -21.03 52.09 11.19
CA SER A 1081 -21.37 52.43 9.81
C SER A 1081 -20.18 52.15 8.91
N MET A 1082 -20.43 51.61 7.73
CA MET A 1082 -19.47 51.54 6.64
C MET A 1082 -19.94 52.49 5.52
N PRO A 1083 -19.14 53.50 5.13
CA PRO A 1083 -19.48 54.37 4.00
C PRO A 1083 -19.47 53.57 2.69
N THR A 1084 -20.03 54.15 1.61
CA THR A 1084 -19.99 53.55 0.28
C THR A 1084 -18.54 53.26 -0.13
N PRO A 1085 -18.17 52.00 -0.42
CA PRO A 1085 -16.77 51.66 -0.72
C PRO A 1085 -16.31 52.23 -2.07
N ALA A 1086 -15.01 52.50 -2.19
CA ALA A 1086 -14.42 52.98 -3.44
C ALA A 1086 -14.25 51.85 -4.48
N GLU A 1087 -14.27 52.21 -5.77
CA GLU A 1087 -14.09 51.26 -6.87
C GLU A 1087 -12.74 50.51 -6.75
N GLY A 1088 -12.76 49.18 -6.86
CA GLY A 1088 -11.55 48.33 -6.74
C GLY A 1088 -11.23 47.78 -5.34
N GLN A 1089 -11.99 48.12 -4.28
CA GLN A 1089 -11.80 47.52 -2.96
C GLN A 1089 -12.44 46.12 -2.85
N PRO A 1090 -11.70 45.06 -2.44
CA PRO A 1090 -12.19 43.68 -2.43
C PRO A 1090 -13.06 43.31 -1.20
N GLY A 1091 -13.21 44.21 -0.23
CA GLY A 1091 -13.98 44.00 0.99
C GLY A 1091 -13.97 45.23 1.90
N GLY A 1092 -14.69 45.13 3.02
CA GLY A 1092 -14.89 46.23 3.95
C GLY A 1092 -15.17 45.76 5.37
N MET A 1093 -15.19 46.70 6.30
CA MET A 1093 -15.39 46.41 7.72
C MET A 1093 -16.36 47.42 8.33
N VAL A 1094 -17.32 46.94 9.13
CA VAL A 1094 -18.18 47.77 9.96
C VAL A 1094 -17.69 47.67 11.40
N THR A 1095 -17.14 48.76 11.94
CA THR A 1095 -16.71 48.82 13.34
C THR A 1095 -17.81 49.42 14.20
N ILE A 1096 -18.34 48.63 15.13
CA ILE A 1096 -19.33 49.03 16.11
C ILE A 1096 -18.61 49.26 17.44
N ASN A 1097 -18.49 50.51 17.86
CA ASN A 1097 -17.92 50.85 19.16
C ASN A 1097 -18.99 50.71 20.23
N LEU A 1098 -18.66 50.06 21.35
CA LEU A 1098 -19.56 49.98 22.49
C LEU A 1098 -19.69 51.36 23.15
N GLU A 1099 -20.91 51.79 23.45
CA GLU A 1099 -21.18 53.11 24.06
C GLU A 1099 -20.58 53.24 25.47
N LYS A 1100 -20.46 52.11 26.18
CA LYS A 1100 -19.81 52.00 27.48
C LYS A 1100 -19.26 50.58 27.66
N PRO A 1101 -18.18 50.40 28.46
CA PRO A 1101 -17.68 49.09 28.84
C PRO A 1101 -18.78 48.22 29.45
N ARG A 1102 -18.82 46.94 29.09
CA ARG A 1102 -19.77 45.96 29.63
C ARG A 1102 -19.00 44.87 30.37
N ASP A 1103 -19.46 44.56 31.57
CA ASP A 1103 -18.95 43.44 32.37
C ASP A 1103 -20.10 42.45 32.57
N LEU A 1104 -20.40 41.70 31.49
CA LEU A 1104 -21.44 40.68 31.49
C LEU A 1104 -21.18 39.66 30.39
N LYS A 1105 -21.62 38.42 30.63
CA LYS A 1105 -21.72 37.36 29.61
C LYS A 1105 -23.12 37.40 29.00
N ALA A 1106 -23.20 37.84 27.74
CA ALA A 1106 -24.44 37.93 27.02
C ALA A 1106 -24.85 36.55 26.52
N LYS A 1107 -26.11 36.15 26.78
CA LYS A 1107 -26.64 34.91 26.23
C LYS A 1107 -26.75 34.99 24.71
N GLU A 1108 -27.19 36.14 24.20
CA GLU A 1108 -27.28 36.42 22.77
C GLU A 1108 -26.92 37.89 22.49
N ILE A 1109 -26.15 38.13 21.44
CA ILE A 1109 -25.85 39.46 20.91
C ILE A 1109 -26.39 39.56 19.50
N TYR A 1110 -27.25 40.54 19.25
CA TYR A 1110 -27.89 40.78 17.98
C TYR A 1110 -27.18 41.89 17.20
N PHE A 1111 -26.95 41.65 15.91
CA PHE A 1111 -26.45 42.64 14.95
C PHE A 1111 -27.57 42.95 13.96
N VAL A 1112 -28.11 44.16 14.05
CA VAL A 1112 -29.30 44.58 13.30
C VAL A 1112 -28.88 45.51 12.17
N TYR A 1113 -29.23 45.13 10.95
CA TYR A 1113 -29.05 45.93 9.73
C TYR A 1113 -30.36 46.60 9.34
N THR A 1114 -30.32 47.92 9.17
CA THR A 1114 -31.44 48.72 8.68
C THR A 1114 -31.02 49.42 7.38
N PRO A 1115 -31.70 49.18 6.25
CA PRO A 1115 -31.36 49.81 4.98
C PRO A 1115 -31.71 51.31 4.99
N LYS A 1116 -30.96 52.11 4.24
CA LYS A 1116 -31.28 53.52 3.99
C LYS A 1116 -32.36 53.61 2.91
N GLU A 1117 -33.36 54.46 3.13
CA GLU A 1117 -34.52 54.58 2.26
C GLU A 1117 -34.12 54.96 0.82
N GLY A 1118 -34.39 54.07 -0.15
CA GLY A 1118 -34.04 54.27 -1.56
C GLY A 1118 -32.64 53.79 -1.99
N GLU A 1119 -31.84 53.22 -1.10
CA GLU A 1119 -30.47 52.75 -1.38
C GLU A 1119 -30.32 51.23 -1.17
N ALA A 1120 -30.17 50.47 -2.26
CA ALA A 1120 -29.85 49.04 -2.18
C ALA A 1120 -28.32 48.82 -2.27
N PRO A 1121 -27.66 48.26 -1.24
CA PRO A 1121 -26.20 48.12 -1.22
C PRO A 1121 -25.70 47.10 -2.25
N GLY A 1122 -26.53 46.15 -2.71
CA GLY A 1122 -26.11 45.06 -3.60
C GLY A 1122 -25.58 43.84 -2.85
N THR A 1123 -25.08 42.83 -3.57
CA THR A 1123 -24.69 41.53 -2.99
C THR A 1123 -23.41 41.62 -2.15
N MET A 1124 -23.59 41.70 -0.82
CA MET A 1124 -22.52 41.72 0.17
C MET A 1124 -22.61 40.51 1.10
N ALA A 1125 -21.48 39.84 1.32
CA ALA A 1125 -21.37 38.67 2.19
C ALA A 1125 -20.55 38.99 3.44
N LEU A 1126 -21.16 38.80 4.62
CA LEU A 1126 -20.49 38.88 5.91
C LEU A 1126 -19.72 37.58 6.18
N ARG A 1127 -18.51 37.70 6.72
CA ARG A 1127 -17.60 36.56 6.97
C ARG A 1127 -17.50 36.14 8.43
N ASN A 1128 -17.36 37.12 9.33
CA ASN A 1128 -17.16 36.89 10.77
C ASN A 1128 -17.41 38.18 11.55
N VAL A 1129 -17.42 38.05 12.87
CA VAL A 1129 -17.35 39.18 13.81
C VAL A 1129 -16.08 39.05 14.64
N LYS A 1130 -15.24 40.10 14.64
CA LYS A 1130 -14.07 40.20 15.50
C LYS A 1130 -14.35 41.14 16.66
N PHE A 1131 -14.23 40.63 17.89
CA PHE A 1131 -14.32 41.43 19.10
C PHE A 1131 -12.93 41.95 19.47
N ASN A 1132 -12.79 43.27 19.61
CA ASN A 1132 -11.51 43.91 19.92
C ASN A 1132 -11.53 44.47 21.34
N GLY A 1133 -10.37 44.38 22.00
CA GLY A 1133 -10.09 45.03 23.27
C GLY A 1133 -9.74 46.52 23.09
N LYS A 1134 -9.33 47.16 24.19
CA LYS A 1134 -8.80 48.53 24.17
C LYS A 1134 -7.43 48.63 23.52
#